data_AF-A0AAU4REK2-F1
#
_entry.id   AF-A0AAU4REK2-F1
#
_cell.length_a   1.000
_cell.length_b   1.000
_cell.length_c   1.000
_cell.angle_alpha   90.00
_cell.angle_beta   90.00
_cell.angle_gamma   90.00
#
_symmetry.space_group_name_H-M   'P 1'
#
loop_
_entity.id
_entity.type
_entity.pdbx_description
1 polymer ?
#
loop_
_entity_poly.entity_id
_entity_poly.type
_entity_poly.pdbx_seq_one_letter_code
_entity_poly.pdbx_strand_id
1 'polypeptide(L)'
;MTENRNRPRHRRRKTALTVGVPLALTSAGALAYGTVFGVFGEDVRPTASAATAPAWATATADGFASVNALGQNGTYGGRDGRTVTVRTLADLEKYATAAEPYVIVVAATITMDPVGKEIKVQSDKTVVGSGTSGQIVGGGFFLGAGVHNVIIRNLTIRDAYQGVWNDKEHDYDGIQMDGAHHVWIDHNDIRHMADGLIDSRKDTTYLTVSWNKLSQDNKAFGIGWTDNVTADLTIHHNWIRETEQRNPSTDNVAHAHLYNNFLEDEAGTDITSSYGNYSRGGTNMVLENSYFQGLTNPVVRDATATLVQRGNVFSGTTGRNESGGTGAAWDPKSFYGYTPDKAADVPALLRSGAGPRTSIGTTATTTTTTKAAATTLTVAKDGSGQYTTVQAAVNAVPANNPSRVVIAVKPGTYRELVKVPSNKPHVTIRGTGGSRKDTTIVYDNASGTPKPDGSGTYGTGGSATVAVDADDFQARNLTISNDFDEAAHQDIASQAVALRTSADKVFLDGVIVSGDQDTLLVDTAAKEKLGRVYMTNSYVVGNVDFVFGRATAVIDKSVITLKKRWNGTSAGYVTAPSTAAGRKGILIANSTVNGDVSDRGFYLGRPWHAGGDTTLDPQTTVRNTSLSAAIRTTPWTDMSGFSWKDDRFAEYGNSGAGAGTASSDRPQLTDAQAAGQEVADWLGDWTPTSS
;
A
#
# COMPACT_ATOMS: atom_id res chain seq x y z
N MET A 1 -57.98 -39.24 42.17
CA MET A 1 -57.97 -37.80 42.51
C MET A 1 -56.71 -37.18 41.93
N THR A 2 -56.67 -36.56 40.76
CA THR A 2 -57.49 -36.55 39.53
C THR A 2 -56.40 -36.49 38.45
N GLU A 3 -55.97 -37.61 37.85
CA GLU A 3 -56.54 -38.25 36.64
C GLU A 3 -56.77 -37.22 35.50
N ASN A 4 -56.38 -37.41 34.23
CA ASN A 4 -56.20 -38.66 33.50
C ASN A 4 -55.63 -38.41 32.08
N ARG A 5 -54.85 -39.40 31.56
CA ARG A 5 -54.99 -40.15 30.28
C ARG A 5 -55.19 -39.37 28.95
N ASN A 6 -54.79 -39.82 27.75
CA ASN A 6 -54.31 -41.11 27.23
C ASN A 6 -53.74 -40.89 25.81
N ARG A 7 -52.88 -41.81 25.35
CA ARG A 7 -52.45 -41.99 23.94
C ARG A 7 -53.55 -42.69 23.08
N PRO A 8 -53.24 -43.31 21.90
CA PRO A 8 -53.26 -42.79 20.53
C PRO A 8 -54.27 -43.56 19.64
N ARG A 9 -54.41 -43.27 18.32
CA ARG A 9 -54.81 -44.30 17.32
C ARG A 9 -54.57 -43.92 15.85
N HIS A 10 -53.84 -44.79 15.17
CA HIS A 10 -53.77 -44.98 13.71
C HIS A 10 -55.15 -45.32 13.10
N ARG A 11 -55.44 -44.85 11.86
CA ARG A 11 -55.55 -45.69 10.64
C ARG A 11 -56.02 -44.92 9.38
N ARG A 12 -55.15 -44.96 8.36
CA ARG A 12 -55.36 -45.43 6.97
C ARG A 12 -56.52 -44.92 6.08
N ARG A 13 -56.07 -44.56 4.85
CA ARG A 13 -56.59 -44.80 3.48
C ARG A 13 -57.50 -43.69 2.89
N LYS A 14 -57.01 -43.00 1.84
CA LYS A 14 -57.25 -43.23 0.37
C LYS A 14 -58.74 -42.97 0.05
N THR A 15 -59.15 -42.12 -0.89
CA THR A 15 -58.74 -42.01 -2.30
C THR A 15 -59.34 -40.74 -2.93
N ALA A 16 -58.80 -40.33 -4.07
CA ALA A 16 -59.05 -39.13 -4.87
C ALA A 16 -60.45 -39.02 -5.54
N LEU A 17 -60.83 -37.81 -5.98
CA LEU A 17 -61.21 -37.53 -7.38
C LEU A 17 -61.35 -36.01 -7.69
N THR A 18 -60.38 -35.50 -8.45
CA THR A 18 -60.41 -34.82 -9.76
C THR A 18 -61.58 -33.92 -10.26
N VAL A 19 -61.14 -32.83 -10.94
CA VAL A 19 -61.69 -32.06 -12.10
C VAL A 19 -62.65 -30.87 -11.86
N GLY A 20 -62.22 -29.70 -12.36
CA GLY A 20 -63.05 -28.94 -13.33
C GLY A 20 -63.47 -27.51 -12.98
N VAL A 21 -62.80 -26.53 -13.59
CA VAL A 21 -63.06 -25.06 -13.63
C VAL A 21 -64.32 -24.74 -14.48
N PRO A 22 -64.94 -23.53 -14.43
CA PRO A 22 -64.55 -22.44 -15.35
C PRO A 22 -64.80 -20.96 -14.93
N LEU A 23 -63.94 -20.09 -15.49
CA LEU A 23 -64.14 -18.77 -16.14
C LEU A 23 -65.01 -17.64 -15.52
N ALA A 24 -64.47 -16.40 -15.53
CA ALA A 24 -64.73 -15.33 -16.53
C ALA A 24 -64.17 -13.96 -16.05
N LEU A 25 -63.18 -13.36 -16.74
CA LEU A 25 -63.27 -12.19 -17.68
C LEU A 25 -63.48 -10.82 -16.96
N THR A 26 -62.82 -9.69 -17.26
CA THR A 26 -62.29 -9.15 -18.54
C THR A 26 -61.43 -7.88 -18.27
N SER A 27 -60.22 -7.76 -18.84
CA SER A 27 -59.78 -6.81 -19.92
C SER A 27 -59.46 -5.37 -19.49
N ALA A 28 -58.51 -4.59 -20.05
CA ALA A 28 -57.51 -4.65 -21.14
C ALA A 28 -56.65 -3.37 -20.97
N GLY A 29 -55.50 -3.09 -21.60
CA GLY A 29 -54.70 -3.64 -22.70
C GLY A 29 -53.34 -2.88 -22.72
N ALA A 30 -52.21 -3.50 -23.11
CA ALA A 30 -51.71 -3.75 -24.48
C ALA A 30 -50.97 -2.49 -25.03
N LEU A 31 -49.78 -2.49 -25.63
CA LEU A 31 -49.07 -3.30 -26.65
C LEU A 31 -47.58 -2.80 -26.72
N ALA A 32 -46.57 -3.39 -27.38
CA ALA A 32 -46.29 -4.71 -27.96
C ALA A 32 -44.91 -4.72 -28.67
N TYR A 33 -44.16 -5.81 -28.45
CA TYR A 33 -43.43 -6.67 -29.42
C TYR A 33 -42.23 -6.23 -30.28
N GLY A 34 -41.24 -7.13 -30.28
CA GLY A 34 -40.22 -7.38 -31.30
C GLY A 34 -39.55 -8.75 -31.08
N THR A 35 -40.07 -9.78 -31.74
CA THR A 35 -39.70 -11.21 -31.69
C THR A 35 -38.55 -11.58 -32.64
N VAL A 36 -37.71 -12.56 -32.26
CA VAL A 36 -37.18 -13.57 -33.20
C VAL A 36 -37.17 -14.96 -32.52
N PHE A 37 -37.78 -15.92 -33.22
CA PHE A 37 -37.90 -17.35 -32.91
C PHE A 37 -36.69 -18.17 -33.41
N GLY A 38 -36.42 -19.30 -32.74
CA GLY A 38 -35.58 -20.41 -33.24
C GLY A 38 -34.79 -21.11 -32.11
N VAL A 39 -35.36 -21.98 -31.27
CA VAL A 39 -35.74 -23.39 -31.48
C VAL A 39 -34.55 -24.39 -31.35
N PHE A 40 -34.63 -25.19 -30.25
CA PHE A 40 -33.95 -26.43 -29.84
C PHE A 40 -32.56 -26.38 -29.15
N GLY A 41 -32.52 -26.88 -27.90
CA GLY A 41 -31.33 -27.52 -27.31
C GLY A 41 -31.22 -27.39 -25.79
N GLU A 42 -31.77 -28.38 -25.07
CA GLU A 42 -31.48 -28.83 -23.68
C GLU A 42 -31.43 -27.84 -22.49
N ASP A 43 -31.90 -28.33 -21.34
CA ASP A 43 -31.93 -27.68 -20.03
C ASP A 43 -30.57 -27.11 -19.60
N VAL A 44 -30.33 -25.83 -19.87
CA VAL A 44 -29.26 -25.06 -19.21
C VAL A 44 -29.89 -24.30 -18.05
N ARG A 45 -29.77 -24.88 -16.83
CA ARG A 45 -29.80 -24.06 -15.61
C ARG A 45 -28.79 -22.93 -15.79
N PRO A 46 -29.07 -21.67 -15.42
CA PRO A 46 -28.08 -20.62 -15.51
C PRO A 46 -26.91 -20.99 -14.58
N THR A 47 -25.84 -21.52 -15.16
CA THR A 47 -24.54 -21.66 -14.49
C THR A 47 -24.10 -20.24 -14.21
N ALA A 48 -24.02 -19.90 -12.93
CA ALA A 48 -23.38 -18.69 -12.45
C ALA A 48 -22.02 -18.57 -13.16
N SER A 49 -21.80 -17.44 -13.84
CA SER A 49 -20.49 -17.09 -14.38
C SER A 49 -19.46 -17.23 -13.25
N ALA A 50 -18.48 -18.12 -13.43
CA ALA A 50 -17.41 -18.32 -12.46
C ALA A 50 -16.66 -16.99 -12.31
N ALA A 51 -16.74 -16.38 -11.13
CA ALA A 51 -15.97 -15.20 -10.80
C ALA A 51 -14.49 -15.49 -11.06
N THR A 52 -13.83 -14.63 -11.84
CA THR A 52 -12.42 -14.80 -12.19
C THR A 52 -11.59 -14.75 -10.91
N ALA A 53 -10.79 -15.77 -10.66
CA ALA A 53 -9.97 -15.85 -9.44
C ALA A 53 -9.06 -14.61 -9.35
N PRO A 54 -8.88 -14.01 -8.16
CA PRO A 54 -8.00 -12.85 -7.98
C PRO A 54 -6.59 -13.13 -8.47
N ALA A 55 -5.87 -12.11 -8.97
CA ALA A 55 -4.53 -12.28 -9.54
C ALA A 55 -3.54 -12.99 -8.59
N TRP A 56 -3.65 -12.76 -7.27
CA TRP A 56 -2.83 -13.45 -6.27
C TRP A 56 -3.14 -14.94 -6.16
N ALA A 57 -4.37 -15.36 -6.48
CA ALA A 57 -4.81 -16.76 -6.43
C ALA A 57 -4.40 -17.55 -7.69
N THR A 58 -4.06 -16.86 -8.77
CA THR A 58 -3.55 -17.45 -10.02
C THR A 58 -2.06 -17.20 -10.25
N ALA A 59 -1.39 -16.49 -9.33
CA ALA A 59 0.04 -16.22 -9.43
C ALA A 59 0.83 -17.52 -9.46
N THR A 60 1.93 -17.52 -10.21
CA THR A 60 2.89 -18.62 -10.28
C THR A 60 4.15 -18.21 -9.54
N ALA A 61 4.79 -19.17 -8.87
CA ALA A 61 6.10 -18.94 -8.29
C ALA A 61 7.14 -18.70 -9.40
N ASP A 62 8.13 -17.86 -9.11
CA ASP A 62 9.43 -18.02 -9.76
C ASP A 62 10.17 -19.14 -8.99
N GLY A 63 11.09 -19.85 -9.63
CA GLY A 63 11.83 -20.90 -8.94
C GLY A 63 11.26 -22.31 -9.08
N PHE A 64 11.84 -23.24 -8.32
CA PHE A 64 11.56 -24.66 -8.45
C PHE A 64 10.12 -25.07 -8.11
N ALA A 65 9.39 -24.29 -7.31
CA ALA A 65 7.96 -24.53 -7.10
C ALA A 65 7.14 -24.41 -8.40
N SER A 66 7.67 -23.79 -9.46
CA SER A 66 7.00 -23.66 -10.75
C SER A 66 7.25 -24.82 -11.73
N VAL A 67 8.23 -25.68 -11.43
CA VAL A 67 8.70 -26.72 -12.34
C VAL A 67 7.65 -27.82 -12.47
N ASN A 68 7.55 -28.42 -13.66
CA ASN A 68 6.72 -29.60 -13.90
C ASN A 68 7.53 -30.86 -13.56
N ALA A 69 7.18 -31.51 -12.45
CA ALA A 69 7.82 -32.73 -11.99
C ALA A 69 6.92 -33.51 -11.03
N LEU A 70 7.22 -34.80 -10.83
CA LEU A 70 6.52 -35.65 -9.84
C LEU A 70 4.98 -35.65 -9.95
N GLY A 71 4.46 -35.51 -11.17
CA GLY A 71 3.01 -35.46 -11.43
C GLY A 71 2.35 -34.12 -11.15
N GLN A 72 3.11 -33.07 -10.85
CA GLN A 72 2.63 -31.70 -10.66
C GLN A 72 3.11 -30.79 -11.79
N ASN A 73 2.26 -29.86 -12.22
CA ASN A 73 2.59 -28.86 -13.24
C ASN A 73 2.83 -27.50 -12.57
N GLY A 74 3.88 -27.45 -11.73
CA GLY A 74 4.13 -26.35 -10.80
C GLY A 74 3.18 -26.36 -9.59
N THR A 75 3.34 -25.36 -8.73
CA THR A 75 2.58 -25.16 -7.50
C THR A 75 1.46 -24.17 -7.76
N TYR A 76 0.22 -24.59 -7.52
CA TYR A 76 -0.98 -23.81 -7.70
C TYR A 76 -1.93 -23.82 -6.49
N GLY A 77 -1.57 -24.57 -5.46
CA GLY A 77 -2.30 -24.65 -4.20
C GLY A 77 -3.71 -25.16 -4.38
N GLY A 78 -4.62 -24.66 -3.55
CA GLY A 78 -6.01 -25.10 -3.53
C GLY A 78 -6.93 -24.38 -4.51
N ARG A 79 -6.40 -23.75 -5.57
CA ARG A 79 -7.18 -22.90 -6.50
C ARG A 79 -8.30 -23.65 -7.23
N ASP A 80 -8.17 -24.98 -7.37
CA ASP A 80 -9.20 -25.85 -7.98
C ASP A 80 -10.31 -26.24 -6.98
N GLY A 81 -10.17 -25.78 -5.74
CA GLY A 81 -11.08 -26.03 -4.63
C GLY A 81 -11.93 -24.83 -4.25
N ARG A 82 -12.59 -24.94 -3.09
CA ARG A 82 -13.42 -23.85 -2.56
C ARG A 82 -12.56 -22.83 -1.83
N THR A 83 -12.92 -21.56 -1.95
CA THR A 83 -12.41 -20.51 -1.06
C THR A 83 -13.23 -20.47 0.23
N VAL A 84 -12.55 -20.53 1.36
CA VAL A 84 -13.13 -20.44 2.71
C VAL A 84 -12.43 -19.34 3.49
N THR A 85 -13.18 -18.61 4.32
CA THR A 85 -12.60 -17.60 5.22
C THR A 85 -12.66 -18.12 6.64
N VAL A 86 -11.51 -18.18 7.31
CA VAL A 86 -11.37 -18.68 8.66
C VAL A 86 -10.98 -17.55 9.62
N ARG A 87 -11.50 -17.62 10.84
CA ARG A 87 -11.16 -16.70 11.94
C ARG A 87 -10.85 -17.41 13.25
N THR A 88 -10.93 -18.74 13.26
CA THR A 88 -10.75 -19.57 14.45
C THR A 88 -9.77 -20.69 14.15
N LEU A 89 -9.08 -21.17 15.18
CA LEU A 89 -8.18 -22.32 15.07
C LEU A 89 -8.91 -23.57 14.55
N ALA A 90 -10.10 -23.85 15.07
CA ALA A 90 -10.90 -25.00 14.67
C ALA A 90 -11.26 -24.96 13.17
N ASP A 91 -11.63 -23.80 12.62
CA ASP A 91 -11.92 -23.67 11.20
C ASP A 91 -10.66 -23.85 10.35
N LEU A 92 -9.54 -23.22 10.75
CA LEU A 92 -8.27 -23.36 10.05
C LEU A 92 -7.83 -24.82 9.98
N GLU A 93 -7.88 -25.55 11.10
CA GLU A 93 -7.54 -26.97 11.16
C GLU A 93 -8.45 -27.83 10.30
N LYS A 94 -9.77 -27.60 10.40
CA LYS A 94 -10.76 -28.32 9.61
C LYS A 94 -10.47 -28.25 8.12
N TYR A 95 -10.15 -27.06 7.60
CA TYR A 95 -9.91 -26.88 6.17
C TYR A 95 -8.48 -27.25 5.75
N ALA A 96 -7.46 -26.99 6.58
CA ALA A 96 -6.07 -27.34 6.28
C ALA A 96 -5.85 -28.86 6.22
N THR A 97 -6.57 -29.62 7.05
CA THR A 97 -6.48 -31.08 7.12
C THR A 97 -7.43 -31.82 6.18
N ALA A 98 -8.28 -31.10 5.45
CA ALA A 98 -9.27 -31.69 4.54
C ALA A 98 -8.59 -32.34 3.31
N ALA A 99 -9.20 -33.40 2.80
CA ALA A 99 -8.73 -34.07 1.59
C ALA A 99 -9.03 -33.24 0.32
N GLU A 100 -10.11 -32.45 0.33
CA GLU A 100 -10.47 -31.61 -0.81
C GLU A 100 -9.53 -30.41 -0.94
N PRO A 101 -9.32 -29.90 -2.16
CA PRO A 101 -8.57 -28.66 -2.34
C PRO A 101 -9.29 -27.47 -1.69
N TYR A 102 -8.52 -26.57 -1.07
CA TYR A 102 -9.06 -25.34 -0.47
C TYR A 102 -8.12 -24.14 -0.60
N VAL A 103 -8.72 -22.99 -0.92
CA VAL A 103 -8.13 -21.68 -0.64
C VAL A 103 -8.64 -21.21 0.72
N ILE A 104 -7.76 -21.19 1.72
CA ILE A 104 -8.06 -20.90 3.12
C ILE A 104 -7.57 -19.49 3.44
N VAL A 105 -8.51 -18.55 3.48
CA VAL A 105 -8.26 -17.14 3.79
C VAL A 105 -8.32 -16.92 5.31
N VAL A 106 -7.18 -16.68 5.94
CA VAL A 106 -7.06 -16.36 7.37
C VAL A 106 -7.34 -14.86 7.57
N ALA A 107 -8.49 -14.51 8.16
CA ALA A 107 -8.98 -13.14 8.25
C ALA A 107 -8.98 -12.59 9.69
N ALA A 108 -8.19 -13.17 10.58
CA ALA A 108 -8.02 -12.74 11.96
C ALA A 108 -6.68 -13.22 12.52
N THR A 109 -6.34 -12.74 13.72
CA THR A 109 -5.34 -13.38 14.57
C THR A 109 -5.90 -14.69 15.12
N ILE A 110 -5.20 -15.79 14.87
CA ILE A 110 -5.48 -17.12 15.41
C ILE A 110 -4.35 -17.48 16.37
N THR A 111 -4.69 -17.60 17.66
CA THR A 111 -3.77 -18.11 18.67
C THR A 111 -3.84 -19.64 18.69
N MET A 112 -2.68 -20.27 18.64
CA MET A 112 -2.52 -21.72 18.69
C MET A 112 -2.75 -22.23 20.11
N ASP A 113 -3.49 -23.34 20.20
CA ASP A 113 -3.74 -24.06 21.45
C ASP A 113 -3.55 -25.58 21.21
N PRO A 114 -2.55 -26.21 21.85
CA PRO A 114 -1.54 -25.59 22.72
C PRO A 114 -0.53 -24.70 21.95
N VAL A 115 0.24 -23.90 22.68
CA VAL A 115 1.43 -23.23 22.13
C VAL A 115 2.40 -24.28 21.57
N GLY A 116 3.04 -23.96 20.44
CA GLY A 116 3.90 -24.85 19.68
C GLY A 116 3.18 -25.77 18.70
N LYS A 117 1.85 -25.66 18.60
CA LYS A 117 1.11 -26.50 17.65
C LYS A 117 1.44 -26.15 16.20
N GLU A 118 1.78 -27.19 15.45
CA GLU A 118 1.85 -27.11 13.99
C GLU A 118 0.62 -27.73 13.35
N ILE A 119 -0.13 -26.93 12.60
CA ILE A 119 -1.31 -27.40 11.89
C ILE A 119 -0.86 -28.23 10.69
N LYS A 120 -1.30 -29.48 10.64
CA LYS A 120 -1.04 -30.36 9.50
C LYS A 120 -1.77 -29.84 8.26
N VAL A 121 -1.02 -29.49 7.23
CA VAL A 121 -1.55 -29.07 5.93
C VAL A 121 -1.49 -30.25 4.96
N GLN A 122 -2.63 -30.63 4.41
CA GLN A 122 -2.72 -31.65 3.35
C GLN A 122 -2.36 -31.08 1.98
N SER A 123 -2.25 -31.92 0.96
CA SER A 123 -2.03 -31.48 -0.43
C SER A 123 -3.13 -30.55 -0.93
N ASP A 124 -2.82 -29.78 -1.97
CA ASP A 124 -3.75 -28.92 -2.71
C ASP A 124 -4.37 -27.82 -1.82
N LYS A 125 -3.52 -27.13 -1.05
CA LYS A 125 -3.94 -26.05 -0.15
C LYS A 125 -3.28 -24.74 -0.50
N THR A 126 -4.06 -23.67 -0.44
CA THR A 126 -3.52 -22.31 -0.34
C THR A 126 -3.94 -21.78 1.02
N VAL A 127 -3.02 -21.63 1.97
CA VAL A 127 -3.26 -20.93 3.23
C VAL A 127 -2.75 -19.51 3.06
N VAL A 128 -3.66 -18.53 3.15
CA VAL A 128 -3.34 -17.13 2.80
C VAL A 128 -3.91 -16.14 3.81
N GLY A 129 -3.10 -15.19 4.28
CA GLY A 129 -3.61 -14.12 5.15
C GLY A 129 -4.42 -13.08 4.38
N SER A 130 -5.52 -12.59 4.97
CA SER A 130 -6.37 -11.58 4.35
C SER A 130 -5.79 -10.18 4.51
N GLY A 131 -5.21 -9.64 3.45
CA GLY A 131 -4.44 -8.40 3.53
C GLY A 131 -3.33 -8.55 4.58
N THR A 132 -3.26 -7.62 5.52
CA THR A 132 -2.32 -7.72 6.66
C THR A 132 -2.96 -8.27 7.95
N SER A 133 -4.18 -8.81 7.86
CA SER A 133 -4.98 -9.21 9.04
C SER A 133 -4.76 -10.66 9.46
N GLY A 134 -4.24 -11.53 8.59
CA GLY A 134 -4.05 -12.95 8.88
C GLY A 134 -2.81 -13.18 9.75
N GLN A 135 -3.01 -13.62 11.00
CA GLN A 135 -1.90 -13.91 11.90
C GLN A 135 -2.05 -15.26 12.56
N ILE A 136 -0.93 -15.95 12.74
CA ILE A 136 -0.79 -17.19 13.49
C ILE A 136 0.14 -16.89 14.68
N VAL A 137 -0.35 -17.09 15.90
CA VAL A 137 0.39 -16.75 17.12
C VAL A 137 0.59 -18.00 17.96
N GLY A 138 1.83 -18.27 18.36
CA GLY A 138 2.17 -19.39 19.24
C GLY A 138 2.27 -20.75 18.54
N GLY A 139 2.51 -20.81 17.23
CA GLY A 139 2.75 -22.07 16.52
C GLY A 139 2.81 -21.85 15.01
N GLY A 140 2.63 -22.92 14.22
CA GLY A 140 2.96 -22.91 12.80
C GLY A 140 2.21 -23.94 11.95
N PHE A 141 2.87 -24.39 10.87
CA PHE A 141 2.31 -25.35 9.92
C PHE A 141 3.27 -26.52 9.68
N PHE A 142 2.71 -27.72 9.51
CA PHE A 142 3.45 -28.93 9.17
C PHE A 142 2.97 -29.55 7.86
N LEU A 143 3.89 -29.81 6.93
CA LEU A 143 3.66 -30.55 5.70
C LEU A 143 4.44 -31.87 5.75
N GLY A 144 3.72 -32.98 5.77
CA GLY A 144 4.33 -34.31 5.87
C GLY A 144 4.81 -34.89 4.53
N ALA A 145 5.37 -36.09 4.60
CA ALA A 145 5.92 -36.79 3.44
C ALA A 145 4.87 -36.98 2.34
N GLY A 146 5.23 -36.60 1.12
CA GLY A 146 4.37 -36.68 -0.05
C GLY A 146 3.26 -35.62 -0.12
N VAL A 147 3.14 -34.73 0.87
CA VAL A 147 2.29 -33.54 0.75
C VAL A 147 2.82 -32.68 -0.38
N HIS A 148 1.92 -32.21 -1.24
CA HIS A 148 2.32 -31.46 -2.42
C HIS A 148 1.31 -30.42 -2.87
N ASN A 149 1.76 -29.53 -3.74
CA ASN A 149 0.94 -28.46 -4.28
C ASN A 149 0.36 -27.58 -3.16
N VAL A 150 1.24 -26.99 -2.34
CA VAL A 150 0.85 -26.17 -1.19
C VAL A 150 1.43 -24.76 -1.30
N ILE A 151 0.59 -23.75 -1.04
CA ILE A 151 0.99 -22.34 -0.93
C ILE A 151 0.72 -21.87 0.50
N ILE A 152 1.73 -21.36 1.19
CA ILE A 152 1.58 -20.65 2.47
C ILE A 152 2.04 -19.22 2.27
N ARG A 153 1.12 -18.26 2.39
CA ARG A 153 1.36 -16.91 1.89
C ARG A 153 0.72 -15.80 2.72
N ASN A 154 1.38 -14.64 2.75
CA ASN A 154 0.78 -13.40 3.24
C ASN A 154 0.32 -13.44 4.70
N LEU A 155 0.98 -14.23 5.54
CA LEU A 155 0.68 -14.38 6.96
C LEU A 155 1.75 -13.71 7.82
N THR A 156 1.36 -13.22 9.00
CA THR A 156 2.30 -13.05 10.11
C THR A 156 2.27 -14.32 10.97
N ILE A 157 3.41 -15.00 11.13
CA ILE A 157 3.55 -16.21 11.97
C ILE A 157 4.56 -15.88 13.07
N ARG A 158 4.15 -15.92 14.34
CA ARG A 158 4.97 -15.39 15.42
C ARG A 158 4.76 -16.02 16.80
N ASP A 159 5.73 -15.78 17.66
CA ASP A 159 5.64 -15.89 19.12
C ASP A 159 5.37 -17.29 19.66
N ALA A 160 6.12 -18.28 19.14
CA ALA A 160 6.22 -19.60 19.76
C ALA A 160 7.44 -19.73 20.70
N TYR A 161 8.29 -18.71 20.78
CA TYR A 161 9.50 -18.69 21.62
C TYR A 161 9.22 -19.06 23.09
N GLN A 162 10.06 -19.93 23.66
CA GLN A 162 9.91 -20.49 25.02
C GLN A 162 10.94 -19.95 26.03
N GLY A 163 11.65 -18.87 25.71
CA GLY A 163 12.65 -18.28 26.62
C GLY A 163 14.06 -18.88 26.49
N VAL A 164 14.28 -19.81 25.56
CA VAL A 164 15.59 -20.42 25.28
C VAL A 164 16.02 -20.06 23.86
N TRP A 165 17.08 -19.26 23.73
CA TRP A 165 17.51 -18.69 22.45
C TRP A 165 17.89 -19.76 21.41
N ASN A 166 18.68 -20.76 21.79
CA ASN A 166 18.98 -21.91 20.92
C ASN A 166 18.25 -23.15 21.42
N ASP A 167 16.92 -23.08 21.39
CA ASP A 167 16.07 -24.18 21.86
C ASP A 167 16.37 -25.48 21.09
N LYS A 168 16.33 -26.58 21.84
CA LYS A 168 16.52 -27.97 21.39
C LYS A 168 15.44 -28.90 21.93
N GLU A 169 14.59 -28.40 22.83
CA GLU A 169 13.55 -29.12 23.52
C GLU A 169 12.20 -28.90 22.84
N HIS A 170 11.99 -27.71 22.25
CA HIS A 170 10.77 -27.34 21.55
C HIS A 170 11.01 -27.19 20.05
N ASP A 171 10.58 -28.19 19.28
CA ASP A 171 10.56 -28.19 17.80
C ASP A 171 9.34 -27.40 17.29
N TYR A 172 9.27 -26.10 17.65
CA TYR A 172 8.14 -25.24 17.28
C TYR A 172 8.55 -24.32 16.13
N ASP A 173 8.31 -24.80 14.92
CA ASP A 173 8.66 -24.07 13.71
C ASP A 173 7.54 -23.17 13.22
N GLY A 174 7.90 -22.14 12.45
CA GLY A 174 6.93 -21.35 11.68
C GLY A 174 6.27 -22.20 10.61
N ILE A 175 7.08 -22.80 9.74
CA ILE A 175 6.64 -23.70 8.67
C ILE A 175 7.64 -24.85 8.55
N GLN A 176 7.18 -26.05 8.87
CA GLN A 176 7.97 -27.28 8.80
C GLN A 176 7.49 -28.17 7.65
N MET A 177 8.42 -28.73 6.89
CA MET A 177 8.18 -29.63 5.77
C MET A 177 9.12 -30.83 5.86
N ASP A 178 8.54 -32.04 5.78
CA ASP A 178 9.27 -33.30 5.86
C ASP A 178 8.95 -34.15 4.63
N GLY A 179 9.76 -34.06 3.57
CA GLY A 179 9.55 -34.79 2.31
C GLY A 179 8.34 -34.33 1.49
N ALA A 180 7.99 -33.05 1.60
CA ALA A 180 6.95 -32.43 0.77
C ALA A 180 7.51 -32.05 -0.62
N HIS A 181 6.65 -31.85 -1.62
CA HIS A 181 7.10 -31.30 -2.90
C HIS A 181 6.16 -30.30 -3.55
N HIS A 182 6.69 -29.38 -4.36
CA HIS A 182 5.88 -28.31 -4.99
C HIS A 182 5.20 -27.46 -3.92
N VAL A 183 6.05 -26.74 -3.17
CA VAL A 183 5.63 -25.86 -2.07
C VAL A 183 6.10 -24.43 -2.34
N TRP A 184 5.21 -23.46 -2.11
CA TRP A 184 5.53 -22.04 -2.24
C TRP A 184 5.24 -21.29 -0.95
N ILE A 185 6.28 -20.73 -0.34
CA ILE A 185 6.20 -19.91 0.88
C ILE A 185 6.46 -18.46 0.50
N ASP A 186 5.45 -17.60 0.60
CA ASP A 186 5.54 -16.27 -0.02
C ASP A 186 4.92 -15.10 0.76
N HIS A 187 5.60 -13.94 0.81
CA HIS A 187 5.08 -12.72 1.46
C HIS A 187 4.68 -12.90 2.93
N ASN A 188 5.34 -13.78 3.69
CA ASN A 188 5.08 -13.94 5.12
C ASN A 188 6.01 -13.07 5.97
N ASP A 189 5.58 -12.71 7.18
CA ASP A 189 6.41 -12.16 8.26
C ASP A 189 6.52 -13.25 9.34
N ILE A 190 7.64 -13.97 9.38
CA ILE A 190 7.87 -15.10 10.29
C ILE A 190 8.95 -14.68 11.29
N ARG A 191 8.64 -14.76 12.58
CA ARG A 191 9.56 -14.29 13.63
C ARG A 191 9.31 -14.88 15.00
N HIS A 192 10.35 -14.87 15.84
CA HIS A 192 10.22 -15.16 17.27
C HIS A 192 9.60 -16.53 17.55
N MET A 193 10.14 -17.55 16.89
CA MET A 193 9.78 -18.96 17.05
C MET A 193 10.69 -19.61 18.11
N ALA A 194 10.44 -20.88 18.45
CA ALA A 194 11.33 -21.58 19.40
C ALA A 194 12.50 -22.27 18.68
N ASP A 195 12.25 -22.90 17.53
CA ASP A 195 13.29 -23.53 16.71
C ASP A 195 13.55 -22.76 15.41
N GLY A 196 12.94 -23.17 14.29
CA GLY A 196 13.19 -22.62 12.96
C GLY A 196 12.04 -21.78 12.42
N LEU A 197 12.35 -20.72 11.68
CA LEU A 197 11.32 -20.00 10.93
C LEU A 197 10.76 -20.86 9.80
N ILE A 198 11.63 -21.51 9.01
CA ILE A 198 11.26 -22.39 7.91
C ILE A 198 12.16 -23.63 7.86
N ASP A 199 11.59 -24.80 8.07
CA ASP A 199 12.29 -26.08 8.01
C ASP A 199 11.86 -26.87 6.76
N SER A 200 12.84 -27.16 5.89
CA SER A 200 12.70 -27.94 4.65
C SER A 200 13.56 -29.19 4.73
N ARG A 201 13.00 -30.25 5.31
CA ARG A 201 13.75 -31.43 5.71
C ARG A 201 13.35 -32.68 4.91
N LYS A 202 14.14 -33.75 5.06
CA LYS A 202 13.86 -35.11 4.54
C LYS A 202 13.54 -35.12 3.05
N ASP A 203 14.43 -34.54 2.24
CA ASP A 203 14.31 -34.49 0.78
C ASP A 203 13.10 -33.68 0.26
N THR A 204 12.61 -32.71 1.04
CA THR A 204 11.66 -31.71 0.54
C THR A 204 12.21 -31.02 -0.71
N THR A 205 11.46 -31.03 -1.80
CA THR A 205 11.96 -30.64 -3.13
C THR A 205 10.92 -29.85 -3.93
N TYR A 206 11.33 -29.20 -5.02
CA TYR A 206 10.49 -28.25 -5.75
C TYR A 206 9.91 -27.15 -4.83
N LEU A 207 10.78 -26.58 -3.99
CA LEU A 207 10.45 -25.54 -3.02
C LEU A 207 10.82 -24.16 -3.56
N THR A 208 9.93 -23.18 -3.44
CA THR A 208 10.25 -21.75 -3.57
C THR A 208 9.91 -21.03 -2.26
N VAL A 209 10.86 -20.26 -1.73
CA VAL A 209 10.66 -19.33 -0.62
C VAL A 209 10.92 -17.92 -1.10
N SER A 210 9.90 -17.06 -1.14
CA SER A 210 10.00 -15.74 -1.75
C SER A 210 9.34 -14.58 -1.00
N TRP A 211 9.91 -13.38 -1.09
CA TRP A 211 9.28 -12.15 -0.56
C TRP A 211 8.94 -12.20 0.94
N ASN A 212 9.57 -13.07 1.73
CA ASN A 212 9.30 -13.17 3.17
C ASN A 212 10.20 -12.21 3.96
N LYS A 213 9.69 -11.75 5.11
CA LYS A 213 10.48 -11.16 6.18
C LYS A 213 10.72 -12.24 7.24
N LEU A 214 11.99 -12.52 7.52
CA LEU A 214 12.44 -13.55 8.46
C LEU A 214 13.30 -12.86 9.52
N SER A 215 12.85 -12.84 10.78
CA SER A 215 13.53 -12.05 11.80
C SER A 215 13.34 -12.51 13.25
N GLN A 216 14.14 -11.94 14.15
CA GLN A 216 14.02 -12.10 15.61
C GLN A 216 14.06 -13.56 16.04
N ASP A 217 15.00 -14.33 15.51
CA ASP A 217 15.06 -15.76 15.77
C ASP A 217 16.48 -16.31 15.73
N ASN A 218 16.72 -17.45 16.35
CA ASN A 218 18.04 -18.06 16.29
C ASN A 218 18.28 -18.75 14.94
N LYS A 219 17.30 -19.45 14.36
CA LYS A 219 17.46 -20.22 13.12
C LYS A 219 16.49 -19.73 12.05
N ALA A 220 16.99 -19.11 10.98
CA ALA A 220 16.11 -18.72 9.88
C ALA A 220 15.61 -19.93 9.07
N PHE A 221 16.43 -20.97 8.92
CA PHE A 221 16.08 -22.16 8.16
C PHE A 221 16.60 -23.46 8.77
N GLY A 222 15.94 -24.58 8.48
CA GLY A 222 16.48 -25.94 8.65
C GLY A 222 16.37 -26.73 7.35
N ILE A 223 17.44 -26.79 6.54
CA ILE A 223 17.40 -27.41 5.21
C ILE A 223 18.27 -28.66 5.16
N GLY A 224 17.69 -29.81 4.79
CA GLY A 224 18.41 -31.09 4.61
C GLY A 224 17.90 -32.21 5.51
N TRP A 225 18.78 -32.82 6.32
CA TRP A 225 18.52 -33.91 7.29
C TRP A 225 18.69 -35.35 6.78
N THR A 226 19.01 -35.55 5.52
CA THR A 226 19.32 -36.86 4.92
C THR A 226 20.69 -36.79 4.23
N ASP A 227 21.29 -37.94 3.94
CA ASP A 227 22.51 -38.03 3.12
C ASP A 227 22.21 -37.98 1.60
N ASN A 228 20.94 -37.94 1.23
CA ASN A 228 20.51 -37.89 -0.17
C ASN A 228 20.73 -36.50 -0.75
N VAL A 229 21.20 -36.43 -1.99
CA VAL A 229 21.39 -35.17 -2.72
C VAL A 229 20.40 -35.11 -3.89
N THR A 230 19.13 -34.92 -3.56
CA THR A 230 18.01 -34.98 -4.53
C THR A 230 17.07 -33.78 -4.48
N ALA A 231 17.18 -32.93 -3.47
CA ALA A 231 16.29 -31.79 -3.29
C ALA A 231 16.62 -30.62 -4.22
N ASP A 232 15.59 -29.95 -4.73
CA ASP A 232 15.67 -28.76 -5.55
C ASP A 232 14.91 -27.60 -4.86
N LEU A 233 15.57 -26.47 -4.65
CA LEU A 233 14.95 -25.31 -3.99
C LEU A 233 15.44 -23.97 -4.53
N THR A 234 14.54 -23.00 -4.45
CA THR A 234 14.80 -21.59 -4.76
C THR A 234 14.46 -20.74 -3.54
N ILE A 235 15.39 -19.87 -3.13
CA ILE A 235 15.14 -18.89 -2.07
C ILE A 235 15.48 -17.52 -2.63
N HIS A 236 14.47 -16.66 -2.81
CA HIS A 236 14.70 -15.36 -3.44
C HIS A 236 13.90 -14.22 -2.85
N HIS A 237 14.44 -13.00 -2.92
CA HIS A 237 13.70 -11.82 -2.47
C HIS A 237 13.26 -11.89 -0.99
N ASN A 238 14.00 -12.57 -0.12
CA ASN A 238 13.68 -12.60 1.32
C ASN A 238 14.55 -11.58 2.07
N TRP A 239 13.94 -10.87 3.02
CA TRP A 239 14.65 -10.03 3.98
C TRP A 239 14.91 -10.83 5.26
N ILE A 240 16.17 -11.15 5.49
CA ILE A 240 16.65 -11.95 6.62
C ILE A 240 17.47 -11.00 7.50
N ARG A 241 17.00 -10.77 8.73
CA ARG A 241 17.64 -9.84 9.68
C ARG A 241 17.40 -10.30 11.10
N GLU A 242 18.25 -9.91 12.04
CA GLU A 242 18.09 -10.30 13.46
C GLU A 242 17.97 -11.82 13.61
N THR A 243 18.82 -12.54 12.88
CA THR A 243 18.87 -14.01 12.87
C THR A 243 20.28 -14.52 13.10
N GLU A 244 20.50 -15.35 14.13
CA GLU A 244 21.87 -15.76 14.48
C GLU A 244 22.47 -16.73 13.45
N GLN A 245 21.72 -17.73 12.98
CA GLN A 245 22.28 -18.80 12.17
C GLN A 245 21.29 -19.41 11.18
N ARG A 246 21.85 -20.22 10.29
CA ARG A 246 21.13 -20.91 9.20
C ARG A 246 20.43 -19.94 8.24
N ASN A 247 21.18 -18.96 7.72
CA ASN A 247 20.65 -17.82 6.96
C ASN A 247 20.92 -17.87 5.44
N PRO A 248 20.15 -18.60 4.61
CA PRO A 248 19.89 -20.03 4.74
C PRO A 248 21.19 -20.84 4.80
N SER A 249 21.17 -21.92 5.58
CA SER A 249 22.19 -22.99 5.52
C SER A 249 21.57 -24.22 4.88
N THR A 250 22.13 -24.65 3.75
CA THR A 250 21.59 -25.73 2.90
C THR A 250 22.49 -26.96 2.98
N ASP A 251 21.94 -28.09 3.39
CA ASP A 251 22.67 -29.36 3.55
C ASP A 251 22.13 -30.42 2.58
N ASN A 252 23.02 -31.06 1.82
CA ASN A 252 22.73 -32.11 0.82
C ASN A 252 21.62 -31.77 -0.20
N VAL A 253 21.64 -30.57 -0.81
CA VAL A 253 20.65 -30.15 -1.83
C VAL A 253 21.22 -30.25 -3.25
N ALA A 254 20.54 -30.96 -4.14
CA ALA A 254 20.97 -31.16 -5.53
C ALA A 254 21.08 -29.84 -6.29
N HIS A 255 20.11 -28.94 -6.12
CA HIS A 255 20.12 -27.61 -6.71
C HIS A 255 19.56 -26.58 -5.73
N ALA A 256 20.44 -25.76 -5.14
CA ALA A 256 20.06 -24.63 -4.29
C ALA A 256 20.27 -23.31 -5.04
N HIS A 257 19.21 -22.64 -5.48
CA HIS A 257 19.32 -21.33 -6.12
C HIS A 257 18.87 -20.21 -5.20
N LEU A 258 19.81 -19.35 -4.81
CA LEU A 258 19.57 -18.22 -3.95
C LEU A 258 19.77 -16.94 -4.74
N TYR A 259 18.78 -16.05 -4.82
CA TYR A 259 18.97 -14.77 -5.51
C TYR A 259 18.19 -13.58 -4.95
N ASN A 260 18.74 -12.37 -5.10
CA ASN A 260 18.14 -11.13 -4.62
C ASN A 260 17.65 -11.17 -3.17
N ASN A 261 18.28 -11.94 -2.28
CA ASN A 261 17.98 -11.89 -0.86
C ASN A 261 18.71 -10.72 -0.21
N PHE A 262 18.14 -10.15 0.87
CA PHE A 262 18.79 -9.14 1.68
C PHE A 262 19.07 -9.72 3.07
N LEU A 263 20.35 -9.90 3.37
CA LEU A 263 20.82 -10.31 4.69
C LEU A 263 21.40 -9.10 5.39
N GLU A 264 20.88 -8.78 6.57
CA GLU A 264 21.21 -7.55 7.30
C GLU A 264 21.49 -7.83 8.77
N ASP A 265 22.72 -7.54 9.19
CA ASP A 265 23.08 -7.29 10.58
C ASP A 265 23.05 -5.76 10.80
N GLU A 266 21.94 -5.27 11.34
CA GLU A 266 21.73 -3.85 11.60
C GLU A 266 22.47 -3.42 12.88
N ALA A 267 23.20 -2.31 12.80
CA ALA A 267 23.92 -1.77 13.96
C ALA A 267 22.95 -1.43 15.09
N GLY A 268 23.24 -1.91 16.31
CA GLY A 268 22.41 -1.67 17.49
C GLY A 268 21.31 -2.72 17.70
N THR A 269 21.27 -3.80 16.92
CA THR A 269 20.45 -4.98 17.22
C THR A 269 21.19 -5.96 18.13
N ASP A 270 20.45 -6.62 19.03
CA ASP A 270 21.01 -7.58 20.00
C ASP A 270 21.34 -8.94 19.38
N ILE A 271 20.75 -9.24 18.22
CA ILE A 271 20.90 -10.51 17.50
C ILE A 271 21.77 -10.26 16.26
N THR A 272 22.92 -10.93 16.20
CA THR A 272 23.88 -10.80 15.11
C THR A 272 24.14 -12.15 14.46
N SER A 273 24.39 -12.15 13.15
CA SER A 273 24.61 -13.37 12.40
C SER A 273 25.99 -13.98 12.70
N SER A 274 26.02 -15.26 13.03
CA SER A 274 27.23 -16.09 13.03
C SER A 274 27.77 -16.32 11.62
N TYR A 275 26.85 -16.47 10.66
CA TYR A 275 27.13 -16.62 9.22
C TYR A 275 25.89 -16.29 8.37
N GLY A 276 26.13 -15.91 7.12
CA GLY A 276 25.10 -15.70 6.11
C GLY A 276 24.74 -16.99 5.37
N ASN A 277 24.84 -16.99 4.04
CA ASN A 277 24.50 -18.17 3.25
C ASN A 277 25.57 -19.25 3.43
N TYR A 278 25.16 -20.50 3.69
CA TYR A 278 26.09 -21.59 3.94
C TYR A 278 25.72 -22.85 3.16
N SER A 279 26.53 -23.19 2.14
CA SER A 279 26.44 -24.45 1.38
C SER A 279 27.18 -25.59 2.09
N ARG A 280 26.45 -26.63 2.52
CA ARG A 280 26.96 -27.74 3.34
C ARG A 280 26.78 -29.09 2.67
N GLY A 281 27.54 -30.09 3.14
CA GLY A 281 27.44 -31.46 2.65
C GLY A 281 27.72 -31.57 1.15
N GLY A 282 26.86 -32.26 0.42
CA GLY A 282 26.89 -32.39 -1.05
C GLY A 282 26.13 -31.30 -1.81
N THR A 283 25.79 -30.18 -1.16
CA THR A 283 24.95 -29.14 -1.79
C THR A 283 25.61 -28.49 -3.01
N ASN A 284 24.83 -28.25 -4.06
CA ASN A 284 25.25 -27.47 -5.23
C ASN A 284 24.50 -26.14 -5.32
N MET A 285 25.11 -25.07 -4.79
CA MET A 285 24.50 -23.76 -4.66
C MET A 285 24.91 -22.78 -5.78
N VAL A 286 23.94 -22.07 -6.32
CA VAL A 286 24.12 -20.87 -7.14
C VAL A 286 23.56 -19.67 -6.38
N LEU A 287 24.39 -18.67 -6.11
CA LEU A 287 24.05 -17.48 -5.32
C LEU A 287 24.22 -16.21 -6.17
N GLU A 288 23.12 -15.56 -6.52
CA GLU A 288 23.10 -14.45 -7.49
C GLU A 288 22.48 -13.16 -6.95
N ASN A 289 23.09 -12.02 -7.26
CA ASN A 289 22.54 -10.67 -7.06
C ASN A 289 21.93 -10.39 -5.67
N SER A 290 22.41 -11.04 -4.61
CA SER A 290 21.95 -10.82 -3.24
C SER A 290 22.76 -9.73 -2.55
N TYR A 291 22.21 -9.13 -1.50
CA TYR A 291 22.84 -8.05 -0.74
C TYR A 291 23.10 -8.50 0.69
N PHE A 292 24.34 -8.31 1.16
CA PHE A 292 24.78 -8.66 2.51
C PHE A 292 25.30 -7.40 3.21
N GLN A 293 24.76 -7.07 4.39
CA GLN A 293 25.08 -5.83 5.11
C GLN A 293 25.48 -6.11 6.55
N GLY A 294 26.74 -5.83 6.92
CA GLY A 294 27.22 -5.92 8.30
C GLY A 294 27.59 -7.33 8.79
N LEU A 295 27.28 -8.37 8.03
CA LEU A 295 27.47 -9.77 8.45
C LEU A 295 28.94 -10.16 8.63
N THR A 296 29.18 -11.01 9.62
CA THR A 296 30.39 -11.84 9.68
C THR A 296 30.14 -13.16 8.96
N ASN A 297 31.11 -13.64 8.17
CA ASN A 297 31.01 -14.83 7.33
C ASN A 297 29.79 -14.81 6.38
N PRO A 298 29.65 -13.80 5.51
CA PRO A 298 28.45 -13.63 4.69
C PRO A 298 28.18 -14.81 3.75
N VAL A 299 29.22 -15.51 3.28
CA VAL A 299 29.08 -16.67 2.38
C VAL A 299 30.10 -17.74 2.73
N VAL A 300 29.61 -18.93 3.07
CA VAL A 300 30.39 -20.05 3.60
C VAL A 300 30.12 -21.33 2.80
N ARG A 301 31.11 -22.19 2.65
CA ARG A 301 30.96 -23.55 2.11
C ARG A 301 31.75 -24.61 2.85
N ASP A 302 31.22 -25.83 2.84
CA ASP A 302 31.96 -27.03 3.22
C ASP A 302 32.89 -27.48 2.09
N ALA A 303 33.88 -28.31 2.42
CA ALA A 303 34.85 -28.82 1.46
C ALA A 303 34.21 -29.72 0.38
N THR A 304 33.13 -30.41 0.72
CA THR A 304 32.39 -31.32 -0.17
C THR A 304 31.29 -30.63 -0.98
N ALA A 305 31.00 -29.35 -0.66
CA ALA A 305 29.91 -28.61 -1.27
C ALA A 305 30.40 -27.75 -2.46
N THR A 306 29.45 -27.38 -3.32
CA THR A 306 29.63 -26.36 -4.36
C THR A 306 28.84 -25.10 -4.02
N LEU A 307 29.47 -23.95 -4.25
CA LEU A 307 28.85 -22.64 -4.15
C LEU A 307 29.42 -21.72 -5.23
N VAL A 308 28.59 -21.26 -6.15
CA VAL A 308 28.98 -20.32 -7.21
C VAL A 308 28.27 -18.98 -7.00
N GLN A 309 29.06 -17.93 -6.81
CA GLN A 309 28.56 -16.57 -6.62
C GLN A 309 28.58 -15.72 -7.90
N ARG A 310 27.55 -14.89 -8.12
CA ARG A 310 27.51 -13.91 -9.23
C ARG A 310 26.79 -12.63 -8.81
N GLY A 311 27.38 -11.46 -9.05
CA GLY A 311 26.69 -10.17 -8.92
C GLY A 311 26.23 -9.75 -7.51
N ASN A 312 26.64 -10.46 -6.45
CA ASN A 312 26.29 -10.12 -5.06
C ASN A 312 26.97 -8.82 -4.60
N VAL A 313 26.34 -8.10 -3.66
CA VAL A 313 26.89 -6.92 -3.01
C VAL A 313 27.16 -7.21 -1.53
N PHE A 314 28.36 -6.84 -1.07
CA PHE A 314 28.81 -7.00 0.31
C PHE A 314 29.17 -5.63 0.88
N SER A 315 28.43 -5.18 1.89
CA SER A 315 28.59 -3.87 2.51
C SER A 315 28.89 -4.04 4.00
N GLY A 316 30.08 -3.59 4.44
CA GLY A 316 30.47 -3.69 5.85
C GLY A 316 30.59 -5.13 6.40
N THR A 317 30.76 -6.13 5.53
CA THR A 317 30.88 -7.54 5.94
C THR A 317 32.32 -7.94 6.27
N THR A 318 32.53 -8.96 7.11
CA THR A 318 33.85 -9.51 7.44
C THR A 318 33.87 -11.06 7.39
N GLY A 319 35.04 -11.70 7.55
CA GLY A 319 35.15 -13.16 7.63
C GLY A 319 35.10 -13.89 6.28
N ARG A 320 34.55 -15.12 6.27
CA ARG A 320 34.48 -16.00 5.09
C ARG A 320 33.51 -15.47 4.03
N ASN A 321 33.99 -15.33 2.80
CA ASN A 321 33.19 -15.03 1.62
C ASN A 321 33.68 -15.91 0.46
N GLU A 322 33.02 -17.04 0.26
CA GLU A 322 33.57 -18.15 -0.50
C GLU A 322 32.81 -18.45 -1.79
N SER A 323 33.54 -18.92 -2.80
CA SER A 323 33.00 -19.46 -4.06
C SER A 323 33.89 -20.62 -4.51
N GLY A 324 33.35 -21.59 -5.25
CA GLY A 324 34.02 -22.80 -5.70
C GLY A 324 33.41 -24.09 -5.13
N GLY A 325 34.03 -25.24 -5.42
CA GLY A 325 33.53 -26.56 -5.03
C GLY A 325 33.97 -27.66 -5.99
N THR A 326 33.59 -28.90 -5.67
CA THR A 326 33.93 -30.10 -6.45
C THR A 326 32.83 -30.54 -7.42
N GLY A 327 31.60 -30.06 -7.25
CA GLY A 327 30.45 -30.33 -8.12
C GLY A 327 30.34 -29.36 -9.31
N ALA A 328 29.64 -29.77 -10.36
CA ALA A 328 29.44 -28.97 -11.57
C ALA A 328 28.54 -27.76 -11.29
N ALA A 329 29.03 -26.55 -11.58
CA ALA A 329 28.18 -25.36 -11.61
C ALA A 329 26.99 -25.59 -12.55
N TRP A 330 25.78 -25.24 -12.12
CA TRP A 330 24.56 -25.43 -12.90
C TRP A 330 23.94 -24.09 -13.29
N ASP A 331 23.01 -24.13 -14.24
CA ASP A 331 22.28 -22.96 -14.72
C ASP A 331 20.80 -23.05 -14.31
N PRO A 332 20.33 -22.20 -13.37
CA PRO A 332 18.93 -22.18 -12.98
C PRO A 332 17.96 -21.93 -14.15
N LYS A 333 18.39 -21.23 -15.21
CA LYS A 333 17.56 -20.97 -16.40
C LYS A 333 17.21 -22.23 -17.19
N SER A 334 17.91 -23.34 -16.96
CA SER A 334 17.55 -24.62 -17.57
C SER A 334 16.32 -25.28 -16.93
N PHE A 335 15.91 -24.82 -15.74
CA PHE A 335 14.77 -25.36 -14.99
C PHE A 335 13.55 -24.43 -15.02
N TYR A 336 13.74 -23.11 -14.88
CA TYR A 336 12.66 -22.11 -14.88
C TYR A 336 13.14 -20.74 -15.34
N GLY A 337 12.20 -19.91 -15.81
CA GLY A 337 12.48 -18.51 -16.16
C GLY A 337 12.59 -17.64 -14.90
N TYR A 338 13.59 -16.75 -14.86
CA TYR A 338 13.71 -15.69 -13.86
C TYR A 338 14.55 -14.55 -14.42
N THR A 339 14.39 -13.35 -13.83
CA THR A 339 15.25 -12.19 -14.10
C THR A 339 15.67 -11.61 -12.75
N PRO A 340 16.97 -11.65 -12.39
CA PRO A 340 17.40 -11.08 -11.13
C PRO A 340 17.37 -9.55 -11.19
N ASP A 341 16.88 -8.92 -10.13
CA ASP A 341 17.04 -7.50 -9.88
C ASP A 341 18.52 -7.14 -9.67
N LYS A 342 18.85 -5.85 -9.81
CA LYS A 342 20.19 -5.38 -9.48
C LYS A 342 20.41 -5.52 -7.99
N ALA A 343 21.51 -6.14 -7.59
CA ALA A 343 21.84 -6.35 -6.18
C ALA A 343 21.79 -5.07 -5.34
N ALA A 344 22.26 -3.93 -5.90
CA ALA A 344 22.23 -2.65 -5.20
C ALA A 344 20.82 -2.12 -4.87
N ASP A 345 19.80 -2.53 -5.61
CA ASP A 345 18.41 -2.09 -5.42
C ASP A 345 17.68 -3.00 -4.40
N VAL A 346 18.20 -4.20 -4.15
CA VAL A 346 17.60 -5.23 -3.27
C VAL A 346 17.24 -4.71 -1.88
N PRO A 347 18.08 -3.92 -1.16
CA PRO A 347 17.69 -3.42 0.16
C PRO A 347 16.44 -2.54 0.14
N ALA A 348 16.29 -1.65 -0.86
CA ALA A 348 15.10 -0.82 -0.98
C ALA A 348 13.87 -1.62 -1.41
N LEU A 349 14.06 -2.57 -2.33
CA LEU A 349 13.01 -3.47 -2.78
C LEU A 349 12.45 -4.30 -1.63
N LEU A 350 13.31 -4.90 -0.81
CA LEU A 350 12.87 -5.81 0.24
C LEU A 350 12.34 -5.09 1.48
N ARG A 351 12.88 -3.92 1.84
CA ARG A 351 12.28 -3.08 2.90
C ARG A 351 10.86 -2.65 2.58
N SER A 352 10.52 -2.49 1.30
CA SER A 352 9.19 -2.03 0.87
C SER A 352 8.26 -3.17 0.42
N GLY A 353 8.81 -4.31 0.02
CA GLY A 353 8.08 -5.39 -0.65
C GLY A 353 7.93 -6.67 0.16
N ALA A 354 8.89 -7.00 1.03
CA ALA A 354 8.85 -8.26 1.78
C ALA A 354 7.78 -8.25 2.90
N GLY A 355 7.19 -9.42 3.15
CA GLY A 355 6.15 -9.64 4.16
C GLY A 355 4.72 -9.35 3.66
N PRO A 356 3.73 -9.38 4.58
CA PRO A 356 2.32 -9.31 4.20
C PRO A 356 1.94 -8.03 3.43
N ARG A 357 1.13 -8.21 2.38
CA ARG A 357 0.59 -7.20 1.47
C ARG A 357 -0.91 -7.06 1.65
N THR A 358 -1.40 -5.84 1.58
CA THR A 358 -2.85 -5.53 1.62
C THR A 358 -3.62 -6.12 0.43
N SER A 359 -2.95 -6.37 -0.69
CA SER A 359 -3.55 -6.85 -1.95
C SER A 359 -3.68 -8.38 -2.06
N ILE A 360 -3.08 -9.15 -1.16
CA ILE A 360 -3.09 -10.63 -1.20
C ILE A 360 -4.11 -11.17 -0.18
N GLY A 361 -4.77 -12.29 -0.49
CA GLY A 361 -5.75 -12.94 0.38
C GLY A 361 -7.03 -12.14 0.64
N THR A 362 -7.21 -11.03 -0.05
CA THR A 362 -8.49 -10.34 -0.14
C THR A 362 -9.14 -10.75 -1.46
N THR A 363 -10.46 -10.94 -1.47
CA THR A 363 -11.20 -10.72 -2.71
C THR A 363 -11.14 -9.22 -2.93
N ALA A 364 -10.01 -8.74 -3.46
CA ALA A 364 -10.12 -7.61 -4.37
C ALA A 364 -11.28 -7.99 -5.28
N THR A 365 -12.31 -7.15 -5.33
CA THR A 365 -13.24 -7.14 -6.46
C THR A 365 -12.34 -6.92 -7.67
N THR A 366 -11.79 -8.02 -8.17
CA THR A 366 -11.08 -8.09 -9.41
C THR A 366 -12.24 -8.14 -10.38
N THR A 367 -12.82 -6.97 -10.64
CA THR A 367 -13.32 -6.70 -11.97
C THR A 367 -12.22 -7.24 -12.87
N THR A 368 -12.51 -8.25 -13.67
CA THR A 368 -11.72 -8.55 -14.86
C THR A 368 -11.69 -7.29 -15.71
N THR A 369 -10.77 -6.42 -15.38
CA THR A 369 -9.85 -5.93 -16.35
C THR A 369 -8.87 -7.12 -16.42
N THR A 370 -8.64 -7.78 -17.55
CA THR A 370 -7.55 -7.37 -18.46
C THR A 370 -6.58 -6.35 -17.82
N LYS A 371 -5.41 -6.10 -18.39
CA LYS A 371 -5.02 -4.68 -18.38
C LYS A 371 -6.08 -3.95 -19.21
N ALA A 372 -7.28 -3.70 -18.68
CA ALA A 372 -8.07 -2.61 -19.19
C ALA A 372 -7.16 -1.44 -18.92
N ALA A 373 -6.77 -0.75 -19.99
CA ALA A 373 -6.24 0.59 -19.86
C ALA A 373 -7.02 1.27 -18.74
N ALA A 374 -6.32 1.87 -17.77
CA ALA A 374 -6.93 2.66 -16.70
C ALA A 374 -8.19 3.31 -17.26
N THR A 375 -9.38 3.04 -16.71
CA THR A 375 -10.62 3.53 -17.32
C THR A 375 -10.43 5.02 -17.53
N THR A 376 -10.20 5.40 -18.79
CA THR A 376 -9.71 6.72 -19.12
C THR A 376 -10.92 7.45 -19.66
N LEU A 377 -11.47 8.34 -18.86
CA LEU A 377 -12.51 9.24 -19.32
C LEU A 377 -11.81 10.40 -20.02
N THR A 378 -12.04 10.56 -21.31
CA THR A 378 -11.44 11.67 -22.05
C THR A 378 -12.34 12.90 -21.97
N VAL A 379 -11.75 14.02 -21.55
CA VAL A 379 -12.41 15.33 -21.53
C VAL A 379 -11.77 16.19 -22.60
N ALA A 380 -12.57 16.74 -23.49
CA ALA A 380 -12.11 17.72 -24.47
C ALA A 380 -13.21 18.76 -24.74
N LYS A 381 -12.90 20.03 -24.51
CA LYS A 381 -13.83 21.15 -24.68
C LYS A 381 -14.37 21.29 -26.12
N ASP A 382 -13.60 20.85 -27.10
CA ASP A 382 -13.95 20.87 -28.54
C ASP A 382 -14.89 19.73 -28.96
N GLY A 383 -15.30 18.85 -28.03
CA GLY A 383 -16.17 17.70 -28.30
C GLY A 383 -15.42 16.45 -28.82
N SER A 384 -14.09 16.49 -28.93
CA SER A 384 -13.29 15.34 -29.37
C SER A 384 -13.00 14.30 -28.28
N GLY A 385 -13.57 14.48 -27.09
CA GLY A 385 -13.50 13.57 -25.95
C GLY A 385 -14.89 13.02 -25.61
N GLN A 386 -14.95 12.07 -24.68
CA GLN A 386 -16.22 11.51 -24.19
C GLN A 386 -17.08 12.53 -23.44
N TYR A 387 -16.45 13.51 -22.80
CA TYR A 387 -17.09 14.60 -22.08
C TYR A 387 -16.49 15.94 -22.52
N THR A 388 -17.29 16.99 -22.44
CA THR A 388 -16.84 18.37 -22.71
C THR A 388 -16.42 19.12 -21.45
N THR A 389 -16.78 18.60 -20.26
CA THR A 389 -16.45 19.20 -18.95
C THR A 389 -15.85 18.15 -18.02
N VAL A 390 -15.01 18.61 -17.09
CA VAL A 390 -14.36 17.77 -16.07
C VAL A 390 -15.38 17.25 -15.07
N GLN A 391 -16.34 18.08 -14.63
CA GLN A 391 -17.39 17.65 -13.71
C GLN A 391 -18.27 16.56 -14.31
N ALA A 392 -18.57 16.58 -15.61
CA ALA A 392 -19.34 15.51 -16.26
C ALA A 392 -18.59 14.17 -16.22
N ALA A 393 -17.27 14.18 -16.45
CA ALA A 393 -16.44 12.98 -16.30
C ALA A 393 -16.40 12.50 -14.84
N VAL A 394 -16.26 13.41 -13.86
CA VAL A 394 -16.35 13.06 -12.43
C VAL A 394 -17.72 12.45 -12.11
N ASN A 395 -18.81 12.99 -12.66
CA ASN A 395 -20.17 12.46 -12.46
C ASN A 395 -20.33 11.04 -13.02
N ALA A 396 -19.63 10.72 -14.11
CA ALA A 396 -19.65 9.40 -14.72
C ALA A 396 -18.83 8.34 -13.95
N VAL A 397 -17.90 8.74 -13.08
CA VAL A 397 -17.20 7.79 -12.20
C VAL A 397 -18.23 7.10 -11.29
N PRO A 398 -18.30 5.77 -11.25
CA PRO A 398 -19.24 5.07 -10.37
C PRO A 398 -19.03 5.42 -8.90
N ALA A 399 -20.12 5.47 -8.13
CA ALA A 399 -20.01 5.53 -6.67
C ALA A 399 -19.32 4.26 -6.15
N ASN A 400 -18.51 4.41 -5.11
CA ASN A 400 -17.67 3.38 -4.49
C ASN A 400 -16.79 2.64 -5.51
N ASN A 401 -16.32 3.37 -6.51
CA ASN A 401 -15.46 2.86 -7.56
C ASN A 401 -14.25 2.11 -6.96
N PRO A 402 -14.03 0.83 -7.29
CA PRO A 402 -13.05 -0.02 -6.60
C PRO A 402 -11.62 0.15 -7.12
N SER A 403 -11.40 0.90 -8.21
CA SER A 403 -10.13 0.93 -8.93
C SER A 403 -9.89 2.28 -9.60
N ARG A 404 -8.64 2.66 -9.84
CA ARG A 404 -8.36 4.01 -10.34
C ARG A 404 -9.02 4.36 -11.68
N VAL A 405 -9.76 5.46 -11.72
CA VAL A 405 -10.32 6.06 -12.95
C VAL A 405 -9.52 7.31 -13.30
N VAL A 406 -8.96 7.37 -14.51
CA VAL A 406 -8.17 8.50 -14.99
C VAL A 406 -9.06 9.39 -15.86
N ILE A 407 -9.33 10.60 -15.41
CA ILE A 407 -9.96 11.64 -16.21
C ILE A 407 -8.83 12.36 -16.95
N ALA A 408 -8.63 11.99 -18.22
CA ALA A 408 -7.63 12.55 -19.11
C ALA A 408 -8.20 13.80 -19.79
N VAL A 409 -7.72 14.97 -19.37
CA VAL A 409 -8.22 16.28 -19.80
C VAL A 409 -7.31 16.85 -20.88
N LYS A 410 -7.84 17.02 -22.10
CA LYS A 410 -7.09 17.62 -23.22
C LYS A 410 -6.79 19.10 -22.97
N PRO A 411 -5.74 19.66 -23.60
CA PRO A 411 -5.42 21.08 -23.54
C PRO A 411 -6.64 21.99 -23.72
N GLY A 412 -6.72 23.03 -22.91
CA GLY A 412 -7.81 24.00 -22.91
C GLY A 412 -8.06 24.61 -21.53
N THR A 413 -8.83 25.69 -21.52
CA THR A 413 -9.34 26.34 -20.30
C THR A 413 -10.78 25.91 -20.05
N TYR A 414 -10.96 25.20 -18.94
CA TYR A 414 -12.22 24.67 -18.42
C TYR A 414 -12.69 25.59 -17.30
N ARG A 415 -13.60 26.52 -17.62
CA ARG A 415 -14.20 27.40 -16.63
C ARG A 415 -15.40 26.72 -15.98
N GLU A 416 -15.15 25.97 -14.91
CA GLU A 416 -16.15 25.16 -14.21
C GLU A 416 -15.74 24.90 -12.76
N LEU A 417 -16.74 24.61 -11.92
CA LEU A 417 -16.53 24.10 -10.57
C LEU A 417 -16.50 22.56 -10.62
N VAL A 418 -15.51 21.96 -9.95
CA VAL A 418 -15.36 20.51 -9.88
C VAL A 418 -15.43 20.02 -8.44
N LYS A 419 -16.40 19.17 -8.13
CA LYS A 419 -16.50 18.44 -6.86
C LYS A 419 -16.30 16.95 -7.09
N VAL A 420 -15.30 16.39 -6.42
CA VAL A 420 -15.07 14.95 -6.31
C VAL A 420 -15.61 14.48 -4.95
N PRO A 421 -16.84 13.93 -4.89
CA PRO A 421 -17.47 13.56 -3.63
C PRO A 421 -16.80 12.33 -2.99
N SER A 422 -16.89 12.21 -1.66
CA SER A 422 -16.23 11.15 -0.88
C SER A 422 -16.57 9.73 -1.29
N ASN A 423 -17.76 9.52 -1.87
CA ASN A 423 -18.17 8.23 -2.41
C ASN A 423 -17.58 7.92 -3.80
N LYS A 424 -16.58 8.66 -4.29
CA LYS A 424 -15.89 8.39 -5.58
C LYS A 424 -14.37 8.32 -5.38
N PRO A 425 -13.86 7.32 -4.63
CA PRO A 425 -12.44 7.16 -4.39
C PRO A 425 -11.66 6.79 -5.65
N HIS A 426 -10.33 6.90 -5.57
CA HIS A 426 -9.39 6.51 -6.62
C HIS A 426 -9.57 7.28 -7.95
N VAL A 427 -9.91 8.57 -7.89
CA VAL A 427 -9.98 9.41 -9.11
C VAL A 427 -8.64 10.08 -9.36
N THR A 428 -8.15 10.02 -10.60
CA THR A 428 -7.05 10.85 -11.09
C THR A 428 -7.58 11.86 -12.10
N ILE A 429 -7.33 13.15 -11.92
CA ILE A 429 -7.52 14.16 -12.97
C ILE A 429 -6.15 14.49 -13.56
N ARG A 430 -5.95 14.20 -14.85
CA ARG A 430 -4.64 14.35 -15.51
C ARG A 430 -4.75 15.17 -16.79
N GLY A 431 -4.02 16.27 -16.88
CA GLY A 431 -3.85 17.01 -18.13
C GLY A 431 -2.99 16.23 -19.13
N THR A 432 -3.41 16.21 -20.40
CA THR A 432 -2.71 15.46 -21.47
C THR A 432 -1.76 16.33 -22.31
N GLY A 433 -1.63 17.62 -21.99
CA GLY A 433 -0.71 18.53 -22.67
C GLY A 433 0.76 18.20 -22.38
N GLY A 434 1.66 18.74 -23.20
CA GLY A 434 3.11 18.62 -22.97
C GLY A 434 3.58 19.42 -21.77
N SER A 435 2.77 20.39 -21.32
CA SER A 435 3.00 21.21 -20.14
C SER A 435 1.75 21.25 -19.25
N ARG A 436 1.97 21.33 -17.94
CA ARG A 436 0.91 21.54 -16.94
C ARG A 436 0.12 22.85 -17.11
N LYS A 437 0.60 23.78 -17.93
CA LYS A 437 -0.10 25.03 -18.29
C LYS A 437 -1.13 24.84 -19.42
N ASP A 438 -0.98 23.77 -20.20
CA ASP A 438 -1.81 23.55 -21.39
C ASP A 438 -3.25 23.22 -21.02
N THR A 439 -3.49 22.69 -19.81
CA THR A 439 -4.80 22.32 -19.29
C THR A 439 -5.07 23.08 -18.00
N THR A 440 -6.10 23.91 -17.98
CA THR A 440 -6.46 24.75 -16.82
C THR A 440 -7.92 24.56 -16.42
N ILE A 441 -8.16 24.24 -15.16
CA ILE A 441 -9.49 24.28 -14.52
C ILE A 441 -9.56 25.56 -13.69
N VAL A 442 -10.52 26.43 -13.97
CA VAL A 442 -10.59 27.78 -13.40
C VAL A 442 -12.01 28.20 -13.03
N TYR A 443 -12.15 28.95 -11.95
CA TYR A 443 -13.37 29.66 -11.59
C TYR A 443 -13.02 30.84 -10.66
N ASP A 444 -14.00 31.68 -10.33
CA ASP A 444 -13.82 32.97 -9.67
C ASP A 444 -14.69 33.16 -8.42
N ASN A 445 -15.10 32.06 -7.78
CA ASN A 445 -15.84 32.18 -6.52
C ASN A 445 -14.91 32.68 -5.40
N ALA A 446 -15.39 33.66 -4.63
CA ALA A 446 -14.84 34.04 -3.34
C ALA A 446 -15.76 33.61 -2.21
N SER A 447 -15.27 33.66 -0.97
CA SER A 447 -16.03 33.31 0.23
C SER A 447 -17.29 34.18 0.40
N GLY A 448 -17.21 35.45 -0.03
CA GLY A 448 -18.32 36.39 -0.01
C GLY A 448 -19.26 36.29 -1.20
N THR A 449 -18.93 35.50 -2.24
CA THR A 449 -19.79 35.34 -3.41
C THR A 449 -21.15 34.74 -2.98
N PRO A 450 -22.28 35.38 -3.31
CA PRO A 450 -23.60 34.84 -3.00
C PRO A 450 -23.87 33.54 -3.76
N LYS A 451 -24.51 32.58 -3.09
CA LYS A 451 -24.97 31.35 -3.75
C LYS A 451 -26.20 31.68 -4.61
N PRO A 452 -26.33 31.07 -5.81
CA PRO A 452 -27.48 31.28 -6.68
C PRO A 452 -28.83 30.90 -6.06
N ASP A 453 -28.85 30.02 -5.06
CA ASP A 453 -30.05 29.56 -4.36
C ASP A 453 -30.51 30.48 -3.22
N GLY A 454 -29.77 31.56 -2.94
CA GLY A 454 -30.09 32.51 -1.87
C GLY A 454 -29.77 32.01 -0.45
N SER A 455 -29.14 30.85 -0.28
CA SER A 455 -28.81 30.27 1.03
C SER A 455 -27.63 30.93 1.77
N GLY A 456 -27.24 32.14 1.36
CA GLY A 456 -26.08 32.88 1.87
C GLY A 456 -24.91 32.88 0.90
N THR A 457 -23.69 33.02 1.42
CA THR A 457 -22.45 33.03 0.61
C THR A 457 -21.80 31.65 0.56
N TYR A 458 -20.83 31.46 -0.34
CA TYR A 458 -20.06 30.22 -0.44
C TYR A 458 -19.22 29.91 0.81
N GLY A 459 -18.72 30.95 1.50
CA GLY A 459 -17.70 30.80 2.54
C GLY A 459 -16.37 30.30 1.96
N THR A 460 -15.29 30.36 2.74
CA THR A 460 -13.94 30.00 2.27
C THR A 460 -13.88 28.59 1.68
N GLY A 461 -14.34 27.58 2.42
CA GLY A 461 -14.29 26.20 1.92
C GLY A 461 -15.20 25.93 0.70
N GLY A 462 -16.28 26.72 0.55
CA GLY A 462 -17.21 26.60 -0.56
C GLY A 462 -16.79 27.38 -1.81
N SER A 463 -15.77 28.25 -1.73
CA SER A 463 -15.27 29.03 -2.87
C SER A 463 -14.33 28.24 -3.78
N ALA A 464 -13.97 27.01 -3.40
CA ALA A 464 -13.04 26.15 -4.13
C ALA A 464 -13.44 25.91 -5.59
N THR A 465 -12.53 26.23 -6.54
CA THR A 465 -12.66 25.82 -7.96
C THR A 465 -12.72 24.29 -8.07
N VAL A 466 -11.83 23.60 -7.35
CA VAL A 466 -11.83 22.13 -7.24
C VAL A 466 -11.94 21.73 -5.77
N ALA A 467 -12.99 20.99 -5.42
CA ALA A 467 -13.23 20.45 -4.09
C ALA A 467 -13.13 18.92 -4.10
N VAL A 468 -12.20 18.37 -3.32
CA VAL A 468 -11.93 16.93 -3.24
C VAL A 468 -12.26 16.39 -1.85
N ASP A 469 -13.28 15.55 -1.78
CA ASP A 469 -13.70 14.86 -0.57
C ASP A 469 -13.36 13.35 -0.62
N ALA A 470 -12.77 12.88 -1.72
CA ALA A 470 -12.52 11.47 -1.99
C ALA A 470 -11.08 11.02 -1.70
N ASP A 471 -10.94 9.92 -0.97
CA ASP A 471 -9.66 9.31 -0.64
C ASP A 471 -8.95 8.75 -1.89
N ASP A 472 -7.63 8.67 -1.82
CA ASP A 472 -6.75 8.20 -2.90
C ASP A 472 -6.88 9.01 -4.22
N PHE A 473 -7.25 10.29 -4.11
CA PHE A 473 -7.34 11.22 -5.24
C PHE A 473 -5.95 11.59 -5.78
N GLN A 474 -5.86 11.81 -7.11
CA GLN A 474 -4.68 12.38 -7.74
C GLN A 474 -5.02 13.55 -8.67
N ALA A 475 -4.17 14.58 -8.70
CA ALA A 475 -4.15 15.57 -9.77
C ALA A 475 -2.77 15.62 -10.39
N ARG A 476 -2.70 15.59 -11.74
CA ARG A 476 -1.43 15.51 -12.47
C ARG A 476 -1.38 16.41 -13.69
N ASN A 477 -0.23 17.03 -13.94
CA ASN A 477 0.09 17.74 -15.18
C ASN A 477 -1.00 18.72 -15.67
N LEU A 478 -1.54 19.53 -14.76
CA LEU A 478 -2.56 20.54 -15.08
C LEU A 478 -2.47 21.73 -14.12
N THR A 479 -3.22 22.78 -14.42
CA THR A 479 -3.38 23.97 -13.59
C THR A 479 -4.78 23.99 -12.98
N ILE A 480 -4.86 24.21 -11.67
CA ILE A 480 -6.09 24.51 -10.93
C ILE A 480 -5.97 25.94 -10.45
N SER A 481 -6.90 26.81 -10.86
CA SER A 481 -6.85 28.23 -10.54
C SER A 481 -8.15 28.72 -9.92
N ASN A 482 -8.04 29.62 -8.97
CA ASN A 482 -9.10 30.57 -8.68
C ASN A 482 -8.67 31.94 -9.22
N ASP A 483 -9.46 32.53 -10.11
CA ASP A 483 -9.16 33.81 -10.76
C ASP A 483 -10.07 34.95 -10.30
N PHE A 484 -10.61 34.86 -9.08
CA PHE A 484 -11.36 35.93 -8.43
C PHE A 484 -10.59 37.26 -8.47
N ASP A 485 -11.23 38.29 -9.02
CA ASP A 485 -10.66 39.63 -9.13
C ASP A 485 -10.94 40.44 -7.86
N GLU A 486 -10.06 40.32 -6.86
CA GLU A 486 -10.15 41.08 -5.62
C GLU A 486 -10.15 42.61 -5.89
N ALA A 487 -9.48 43.10 -6.95
CA ALA A 487 -9.45 44.53 -7.25
C ALA A 487 -10.85 45.05 -7.67
N ALA A 488 -11.59 44.23 -8.42
CA ALA A 488 -12.94 44.56 -8.88
C ALA A 488 -14.02 44.35 -7.80
N HIS A 489 -13.74 43.54 -6.77
CA HIS A 489 -14.73 43.04 -5.80
C HIS A 489 -14.34 43.29 -4.34
N GLN A 490 -14.08 44.56 -3.99
CA GLN A 490 -13.76 45.00 -2.63
C GLN A 490 -14.98 45.02 -1.67
N ASP A 491 -16.19 44.82 -2.21
CA ASP A 491 -17.46 44.86 -1.48
C ASP A 491 -17.82 43.54 -0.79
N ILE A 492 -17.11 42.45 -1.09
CA ILE A 492 -17.34 41.12 -0.53
C ILE A 492 -16.07 40.55 0.10
N ALA A 493 -16.23 39.51 0.93
CA ALA A 493 -15.10 38.76 1.48
C ALA A 493 -14.34 38.02 0.35
N SER A 494 -13.00 38.13 0.37
CA SER A 494 -12.13 37.87 -0.79
C SER A 494 -11.41 36.52 -0.80
N GLN A 495 -11.58 35.66 0.22
CA GLN A 495 -10.91 34.35 0.25
C GLN A 495 -11.37 33.46 -0.91
N ALA A 496 -10.44 33.03 -1.76
CA ALA A 496 -10.77 32.45 -3.05
C ALA A 496 -9.93 31.18 -3.30
N VAL A 497 -10.50 30.03 -2.90
CA VAL A 497 -9.78 28.75 -2.91
C VAL A 497 -9.70 28.21 -4.33
N ALA A 498 -8.51 27.80 -4.77
CA ALA A 498 -8.32 27.10 -6.04
C ALA A 498 -8.54 25.60 -5.86
N LEU A 499 -7.87 25.01 -4.87
CA LEU A 499 -8.02 23.60 -4.53
C LEU A 499 -8.30 23.45 -3.04
N ARG A 500 -9.44 22.82 -2.72
CA ARG A 500 -9.73 22.29 -1.39
C ARG A 500 -9.65 20.78 -1.43
N THR A 501 -8.98 20.18 -0.45
CA THR A 501 -9.15 18.77 -0.13
C THR A 501 -9.56 18.57 1.33
N SER A 502 -10.35 17.52 1.59
CA SER A 502 -10.67 17.03 2.92
C SER A 502 -10.50 15.51 3.05
N ALA A 503 -9.72 14.91 2.14
CA ALA A 503 -9.54 13.47 2.00
C ALA A 503 -8.18 12.98 2.55
N ASP A 504 -8.01 11.66 2.66
CA ASP A 504 -6.72 11.01 2.92
C ASP A 504 -6.06 10.54 1.60
N LYS A 505 -4.71 10.49 1.60
CA LYS A 505 -3.88 10.00 0.48
C LYS A 505 -4.06 10.78 -0.83
N VAL A 506 -4.06 12.11 -0.73
CA VAL A 506 -4.20 13.02 -1.88
C VAL A 506 -2.84 13.29 -2.49
N PHE A 507 -2.63 12.90 -3.75
CA PHE A 507 -1.34 13.07 -4.44
C PHE A 507 -1.42 14.09 -5.58
N LEU A 508 -0.64 15.16 -5.47
CA LEU A 508 -0.56 16.27 -6.42
C LEU A 508 0.83 16.24 -7.08
N ASP A 509 0.91 15.88 -8.35
CA ASP A 509 2.20 15.66 -9.04
C ASP A 509 2.30 16.47 -10.33
N GLY A 510 3.27 17.39 -10.38
CA GLY A 510 3.48 18.21 -11.56
C GLY A 510 2.33 19.18 -11.85
N VAL A 511 1.65 19.71 -10.83
CA VAL A 511 0.52 20.64 -10.99
C VAL A 511 0.93 22.10 -10.79
N ILE A 512 0.03 23.02 -11.14
CA ILE A 512 0.03 24.42 -10.67
C ILE A 512 -1.27 24.63 -9.91
N VAL A 513 -1.19 25.06 -8.66
CA VAL A 513 -2.35 25.53 -7.89
C VAL A 513 -2.19 27.04 -7.69
N SER A 514 -3.08 27.83 -8.28
CA SER A 514 -2.90 29.29 -8.38
C SER A 514 -4.11 30.06 -7.86
N GLY A 515 -3.85 31.10 -7.09
CA GLY A 515 -4.89 31.99 -6.55
C GLY A 515 -4.25 33.24 -5.95
N ASP A 516 -5.02 33.92 -5.10
CA ASP A 516 -4.58 35.06 -4.30
C ASP A 516 -4.60 34.70 -2.81
N GLN A 517 -5.66 35.07 -2.10
CA GLN A 517 -5.87 34.71 -0.71
C GLN A 517 -6.51 33.32 -0.62
N ASP A 518 -5.98 32.46 0.28
CA ASP A 518 -6.50 31.11 0.57
C ASP A 518 -6.43 30.12 -0.62
N THR A 519 -5.37 30.16 -1.44
CA THR A 519 -5.25 29.34 -2.66
C THR A 519 -5.44 27.83 -2.47
N LEU A 520 -4.75 27.21 -1.51
CA LEU A 520 -4.72 25.76 -1.29
C LEU A 520 -5.16 25.41 0.14
N LEU A 521 -6.37 24.86 0.26
CA LEU A 521 -6.93 24.36 1.50
C LEU A 521 -6.67 22.86 1.66
N VAL A 522 -5.72 22.50 2.52
CA VAL A 522 -5.40 21.12 2.91
C VAL A 522 -6.10 20.78 4.24
N ASP A 523 -7.40 20.46 4.15
CA ASP A 523 -8.25 20.17 5.30
C ASP A 523 -8.42 18.65 5.52
N THR A 524 -9.20 18.27 6.53
CA THR A 524 -9.62 16.89 6.77
C THR A 524 -11.14 16.80 6.94
N ALA A 525 -11.73 15.64 6.62
CA ALA A 525 -13.18 15.42 6.68
C ALA A 525 -13.80 15.75 8.06
N ALA A 526 -13.02 15.58 9.12
CA ALA A 526 -13.35 16.05 10.47
C ALA A 526 -12.04 16.27 11.24
N LYS A 527 -12.06 17.12 12.28
CA LYS A 527 -10.90 17.37 13.15
C LYS A 527 -10.21 16.08 13.59
N GLU A 528 -10.98 15.04 13.93
CA GLU A 528 -10.47 13.75 14.39
C GLU A 528 -10.04 12.79 13.27
N LYS A 529 -10.21 13.13 11.99
CA LYS A 529 -9.80 12.28 10.87
C LYS A 529 -8.42 12.67 10.35
N LEU A 530 -7.55 11.68 10.16
CA LEU A 530 -6.29 11.87 9.44
C LEU A 530 -6.60 12.21 7.98
N GLY A 531 -5.89 13.17 7.42
CA GLY A 531 -5.82 13.41 6.00
C GLY A 531 -4.38 13.71 5.63
N ARG A 532 -3.83 12.95 4.68
CA ARG A 532 -2.47 13.13 4.16
C ARG A 532 -2.52 13.68 2.75
N VAL A 533 -1.71 14.70 2.51
CA VAL A 533 -1.56 15.34 1.20
C VAL A 533 -0.08 15.35 0.84
N TYR A 534 0.25 14.83 -0.33
CA TYR A 534 1.60 14.91 -0.88
C TYR A 534 1.60 15.67 -2.20
N MET A 535 2.31 16.79 -2.24
CA MET A 535 2.48 17.64 -3.41
C MET A 535 3.95 17.65 -3.82
N THR A 536 4.26 17.19 -5.04
CA THR A 536 5.63 17.09 -5.54
C THR A 536 5.78 17.68 -6.94
N ASN A 537 6.98 18.16 -7.26
CA ASN A 537 7.33 18.69 -8.58
C ASN A 537 6.37 19.80 -9.07
N SER A 538 5.76 20.56 -8.17
CA SER A 538 4.58 21.38 -8.44
C SER A 538 4.81 22.88 -8.16
N TYR A 539 3.82 23.70 -8.47
CA TYR A 539 3.78 25.13 -8.12
C TYR A 539 2.56 25.44 -7.25
N VAL A 540 2.74 26.22 -6.19
CA VAL A 540 1.64 26.88 -5.47
C VAL A 540 1.85 28.39 -5.56
N VAL A 541 0.84 29.13 -6.01
CA VAL A 541 0.92 30.59 -6.22
C VAL A 541 -0.13 31.30 -5.36
N GLY A 542 0.27 32.30 -4.59
CA GLY A 542 -0.67 33.08 -3.77
C GLY A 542 -0.04 34.20 -2.96
N ASN A 543 -0.84 34.83 -2.11
CA ASN A 543 -0.43 35.93 -1.25
C ASN A 543 -0.71 35.70 0.25
N VAL A 544 -1.95 35.75 0.70
CA VAL A 544 -2.36 35.67 2.11
C VAL A 544 -2.83 34.24 2.39
N ASP A 545 -2.25 33.60 3.42
CA ASP A 545 -2.63 32.27 3.93
C ASP A 545 -2.80 31.20 2.85
N PHE A 546 -1.99 31.27 1.79
CA PHE A 546 -2.33 30.57 0.56
C PHE A 546 -2.05 29.06 0.58
N VAL A 547 -1.43 28.55 1.65
CA VAL A 547 -1.41 27.13 2.03
C VAL A 547 -1.92 26.99 3.47
N PHE A 548 -3.10 26.44 3.68
CA PHE A 548 -3.74 26.46 4.99
C PHE A 548 -4.61 25.22 5.24
N GLY A 549 -4.90 24.94 6.51
CA GLY A 549 -5.72 23.80 6.91
C GLY A 549 -5.07 22.86 7.92
N ARG A 550 -5.74 21.75 8.22
CA ARG A 550 -5.41 20.84 9.34
C ARG A 550 -4.79 19.50 8.94
N ALA A 551 -4.66 19.23 7.64
CA ALA A 551 -4.11 17.97 7.15
C ALA A 551 -2.61 17.85 7.45
N THR A 552 -2.12 16.61 7.45
CA THR A 552 -0.69 16.33 7.31
C THR A 552 -0.31 16.55 5.84
N ALA A 553 0.20 17.73 5.53
CA ALA A 553 0.54 18.11 4.16
C ALA A 553 2.05 18.21 3.94
N VAL A 554 2.54 17.60 2.87
CA VAL A 554 3.95 17.66 2.46
C VAL A 554 4.02 18.28 1.07
N ILE A 555 4.74 19.40 0.95
CA ILE A 555 5.10 20.06 -0.30
C ILE A 555 6.60 19.81 -0.52
N ASP A 556 6.93 18.85 -1.37
CA ASP A 556 8.31 18.43 -1.68
C ASP A 556 8.72 18.88 -3.10
N LYS A 557 10.00 19.21 -3.32
CA LYS A 557 10.56 19.46 -4.67
C LYS A 557 9.72 20.41 -5.53
N SER A 558 9.14 21.42 -4.91
CA SER A 558 8.14 22.30 -5.51
C SER A 558 8.54 23.76 -5.40
N VAL A 559 7.89 24.62 -6.19
CA VAL A 559 8.10 26.07 -6.18
C VAL A 559 6.88 26.74 -5.57
N ILE A 560 7.10 27.49 -4.50
CA ILE A 560 6.13 28.30 -3.80
C ILE A 560 6.30 29.73 -4.30
N THR A 561 5.35 30.21 -5.11
CA THR A 561 5.42 31.51 -5.79
C THR A 561 4.62 32.58 -5.04
N LEU A 562 5.34 33.57 -4.52
CA LEU A 562 4.79 34.72 -3.82
C LEU A 562 4.25 35.74 -4.83
N LYS A 563 3.01 36.17 -4.66
CA LYS A 563 2.32 37.11 -5.55
C LYS A 563 2.03 38.44 -4.83
N LYS A 564 2.10 39.56 -5.55
CA LYS A 564 1.62 40.86 -5.06
C LYS A 564 0.10 40.79 -4.82
N ARG A 565 -0.39 41.51 -3.82
CA ARG A 565 -1.83 41.71 -3.64
C ARG A 565 -2.39 42.59 -4.76
N TRP A 566 -3.72 42.62 -4.88
CA TRP A 566 -4.45 43.42 -5.89
C TRP A 566 -4.05 44.91 -5.94
N ASN A 567 -3.64 45.48 -4.79
CA ASN A 567 -3.19 46.86 -4.66
C ASN A 567 -1.67 47.06 -4.93
N GLY A 568 -0.99 46.03 -5.44
CA GLY A 568 0.45 46.05 -5.73
C GLY A 568 1.37 45.81 -4.52
N THR A 569 0.82 45.66 -3.30
CA THR A 569 1.64 45.44 -2.10
C THR A 569 2.25 44.04 -2.08
N SER A 570 3.49 43.96 -1.60
CA SER A 570 4.20 42.70 -1.35
C SER A 570 4.05 42.34 0.12
N ALA A 571 2.88 41.83 0.50
CA ALA A 571 2.57 41.44 1.87
C ALA A 571 1.71 40.18 1.90
N GLY A 572 2.13 39.19 2.70
CA GLY A 572 1.40 37.93 2.79
C GLY A 572 2.01 36.91 3.75
N TYR A 573 1.41 35.72 3.76
CA TYR A 573 1.73 34.62 4.65
C TYR A 573 1.70 33.33 3.83
N VAL A 574 2.81 32.59 3.81
CA VAL A 574 2.91 31.36 3.02
C VAL A 574 2.00 30.28 3.59
N THR A 575 2.02 30.09 4.91
CA THR A 575 1.24 29.04 5.59
C THR A 575 0.34 29.58 6.69
N ALA A 576 -0.84 28.95 6.84
CA ALA A 576 -1.73 29.15 7.98
C ALA A 576 -2.28 27.79 8.49
N PRO A 577 -1.44 26.97 9.15
CA PRO A 577 -1.86 25.66 9.64
C PRO A 577 -2.92 25.77 10.75
N SER A 578 -3.86 24.83 10.77
CA SER A 578 -4.89 24.64 11.81
C SER A 578 -4.86 23.22 12.38
N THR A 579 -3.66 22.65 12.49
CA THR A 579 -3.39 21.26 12.85
C THR A 579 -3.95 20.91 14.22
N ALA A 580 -4.57 19.74 14.35
CA ALA A 580 -4.95 19.21 15.65
C ALA A 580 -3.72 18.71 16.44
N ALA A 581 -3.77 18.79 17.78
CA ALA A 581 -2.74 18.26 18.66
C ALA A 581 -2.39 16.79 18.36
N GLY A 582 -1.11 16.45 18.48
CA GLY A 582 -0.61 15.09 18.23
C GLY A 582 -0.51 14.70 16.75
N ARG A 583 -0.71 15.63 15.81
CA ARG A 583 -0.57 15.38 14.36
C ARG A 583 0.55 16.18 13.74
N LYS A 584 0.98 15.77 12.55
CA LYS A 584 1.85 16.56 11.70
C LYS A 584 1.02 17.61 10.93
N GLY A 585 1.58 18.81 10.73
CA GLY A 585 0.89 19.93 10.08
C GLY A 585 1.27 20.09 8.61
N ILE A 586 1.91 21.21 8.26
CA ILE A 586 2.42 21.50 6.91
C ILE A 586 3.96 21.41 6.89
N LEU A 587 4.51 20.58 6.00
CA LEU A 587 5.93 20.47 5.70
C LEU A 587 6.21 21.04 4.32
N ILE A 588 7.12 22.00 4.23
CA ILE A 588 7.74 22.43 2.97
C ILE A 588 9.17 21.87 2.96
N ALA A 589 9.47 20.98 2.02
CA ALA A 589 10.74 20.26 1.97
C ALA A 589 11.40 20.36 0.59
N ASN A 590 12.72 20.50 0.55
CA ASN A 590 13.53 20.42 -0.68
C ASN A 590 13.00 21.35 -1.80
N SER A 591 12.51 22.52 -1.41
CA SER A 591 11.66 23.38 -2.24
C SER A 591 12.33 24.72 -2.52
N THR A 592 11.64 25.58 -3.26
CA THR A 592 12.02 27.00 -3.44
C THR A 592 10.84 27.90 -3.10
N VAL A 593 11.06 28.94 -2.31
CA VAL A 593 10.10 30.01 -2.04
C VAL A 593 10.61 31.30 -2.67
N ASN A 594 9.93 31.80 -3.70
CA ASN A 594 10.34 33.00 -4.45
C ASN A 594 9.15 33.70 -5.11
N GLY A 595 9.36 34.87 -5.71
CA GLY A 595 8.32 35.58 -6.45
C GLY A 595 8.77 36.98 -6.85
N ASP A 596 8.04 37.60 -7.79
CA ASP A 596 8.22 39.03 -8.13
C ASP A 596 7.51 39.91 -7.10
N VAL A 597 8.09 39.97 -5.91
CA VAL A 597 7.62 40.71 -4.74
C VAL A 597 8.80 41.41 -4.08
N SER A 598 8.53 42.50 -3.35
CA SER A 598 9.55 43.22 -2.59
C SER A 598 10.18 42.36 -1.50
N ASP A 599 11.43 42.67 -1.19
CA ASP A 599 12.16 42.07 -0.08
C ASP A 599 11.42 42.27 1.24
N ARG A 600 11.52 41.25 2.12
CA ARG A 600 10.95 41.24 3.47
C ARG A 600 9.44 41.54 3.54
N GLY A 601 8.70 41.20 2.48
CA GLY A 601 7.25 41.35 2.41
C GLY A 601 6.47 40.19 3.04
N PHE A 602 7.05 38.98 3.11
CA PHE A 602 6.30 37.77 3.42
C PHE A 602 6.75 37.07 4.71
N TYR A 603 5.78 36.56 5.45
CA TYR A 603 6.01 35.59 6.52
C TYR A 603 5.95 34.17 5.96
N LEU A 604 6.70 33.23 6.55
CA LEU A 604 6.55 31.80 6.28
C LEU A 604 5.23 31.26 6.85
N GLY A 605 4.70 31.86 7.93
CA GLY A 605 3.36 31.50 8.37
C GLY A 605 2.89 32.12 9.68
N ARG A 606 1.67 31.75 10.06
CA ARG A 606 0.98 32.16 11.28
C ARG A 606 -0.04 31.11 11.76
N PRO A 607 -0.35 31.02 13.07
CA PRO A 607 -1.18 29.93 13.61
C PRO A 607 -2.68 30.17 13.41
N TRP A 608 -3.32 29.38 12.54
CA TRP A 608 -4.76 29.51 12.34
C TRP A 608 -5.54 28.63 13.33
N HIS A 609 -5.93 29.21 14.47
CA HIS A 609 -6.90 28.58 15.37
C HIS A 609 -8.32 28.75 14.81
N ALA A 610 -8.72 27.85 13.91
CA ALA A 610 -10.01 27.90 13.22
C ALA A 610 -11.18 28.03 14.22
N GLY A 611 -12.01 29.05 14.05
CA GLY A 611 -13.13 29.33 14.97
C GLY A 611 -12.71 29.74 16.40
N GLY A 612 -11.44 30.08 16.62
CA GLY A 612 -10.89 30.35 17.95
C GLY A 612 -10.62 29.09 18.78
N ASP A 613 -10.51 27.92 18.15
CA ASP A 613 -10.29 26.65 18.84
C ASP A 613 -8.90 26.60 19.50
N THR A 614 -8.89 26.78 20.83
CA THR A 614 -7.68 26.80 21.66
C THR A 614 -7.02 25.43 21.83
N THR A 615 -7.62 24.35 21.30
CA THR A 615 -7.09 22.97 21.42
C THR A 615 -6.31 22.52 20.18
N LEU A 616 -6.24 23.38 19.16
CA LEU A 616 -5.36 23.17 18.02
C LEU A 616 -3.90 23.40 18.42
N ASP A 617 -3.01 22.76 17.69
CA ASP A 617 -1.55 22.86 17.81
C ASP A 617 -0.97 23.02 16.38
N PRO A 618 -1.24 24.17 15.73
CA PRO A 618 -0.68 24.54 14.44
C PRO A 618 0.78 24.15 14.25
N GLN A 619 1.11 23.59 13.08
CA GLN A 619 2.49 23.25 12.75
C GLN A 619 2.85 23.61 11.32
N THR A 620 3.95 24.36 11.17
CA THR A 620 4.67 24.50 9.90
C THR A 620 6.15 24.21 10.11
N THR A 621 6.70 23.30 9.31
CA THR A 621 8.14 23.06 9.20
C THR A 621 8.61 23.40 7.79
N VAL A 622 9.64 24.23 7.65
CA VAL A 622 10.29 24.51 6.36
C VAL A 622 11.71 23.99 6.38
N ARG A 623 12.01 22.96 5.57
CA ARG A 623 13.32 22.30 5.57
C ARG A 623 13.97 22.23 4.20
N ASN A 624 15.30 22.27 4.18
CA ASN A 624 16.13 22.10 2.99
C ASN A 624 15.66 22.95 1.80
N THR A 625 15.12 24.14 2.08
CA THR A 625 14.39 24.95 1.11
C THR A 625 15.14 26.25 0.84
N SER A 626 15.20 26.65 -0.43
CA SER A 626 15.77 27.94 -0.82
C SER A 626 14.73 29.05 -0.63
N LEU A 627 15.05 30.04 0.20
CA LEU A 627 14.19 31.17 0.54
C LEU A 627 14.75 32.45 -0.11
N SER A 628 13.95 33.13 -0.94
CA SER A 628 14.34 34.42 -1.51
C SER A 628 14.31 35.56 -0.47
N ALA A 629 14.90 36.70 -0.80
CA ALA A 629 14.93 37.90 0.06
C ALA A 629 13.53 38.44 0.42
N ALA A 630 12.47 37.96 -0.23
CA ALA A 630 11.08 38.26 0.10
C ALA A 630 10.66 37.81 1.51
N ILE A 631 11.29 36.78 2.06
CA ILE A 631 10.96 36.26 3.40
C ILE A 631 11.52 37.19 4.48
N ARG A 632 10.68 37.55 5.46
CA ARG A 632 11.06 38.39 6.60
C ARG A 632 12.15 37.76 7.47
N THR A 633 12.91 38.60 8.17
CA THR A 633 13.93 38.14 9.14
C THR A 633 13.30 37.49 10.36
N THR A 634 12.11 37.96 10.76
CA THR A 634 11.17 37.29 11.67
C THR A 634 10.06 36.63 10.86
N PRO A 635 10.20 35.34 10.49
CA PRO A 635 9.35 34.73 9.47
C PRO A 635 8.00 34.25 9.98
N TRP A 636 7.74 34.34 11.29
CA TRP A 636 6.50 33.90 11.93
C TRP A 636 5.79 35.08 12.59
N THR A 637 4.46 35.03 12.66
CA THR A 637 3.65 36.07 13.32
C THR A 637 2.37 35.50 13.89
N ASP A 638 1.81 36.24 14.85
CA ASP A 638 0.55 35.91 15.51
C ASP A 638 -0.65 36.04 14.56
N MET A 639 -1.75 35.36 14.91
CA MET A 639 -3.01 35.45 14.19
C MET A 639 -4.18 35.44 15.17
N SER A 640 -5.12 36.38 15.00
CA SER A 640 -6.39 36.42 15.75
C SER A 640 -6.25 36.31 17.27
N GLY A 641 -5.16 36.83 17.86
CA GLY A 641 -4.88 36.80 19.29
C GLY A 641 -4.13 35.56 19.80
N PHE A 642 -3.81 34.59 18.92
CA PHE A 642 -2.99 33.43 19.23
C PHE A 642 -1.54 33.69 18.86
N SER A 643 -0.62 33.38 19.78
CA SER A 643 0.80 33.55 19.51
C SER A 643 1.38 32.36 18.77
N TRP A 644 2.15 32.62 17.71
CA TRP A 644 2.87 31.55 17.01
C TRP A 644 3.90 30.84 17.91
N LYS A 645 4.31 31.49 19.01
CA LYS A 645 5.28 30.94 19.97
C LYS A 645 4.71 29.83 20.84
N ASP A 646 3.39 29.73 20.92
CA ASP A 646 2.70 28.68 21.67
C ASP A 646 2.49 27.40 20.82
N ASP A 647 2.89 27.45 19.53
CA ASP A 647 2.67 26.44 18.52
C ASP A 647 3.98 25.95 17.86
N ARG A 648 3.88 25.04 16.88
CA ARG A 648 5.02 24.31 16.32
C ARG A 648 5.49 24.89 14.98
N PHE A 649 6.17 26.02 15.03
CA PHE A 649 6.82 26.61 13.85
C PHE A 649 8.33 26.39 13.90
N ALA A 650 8.92 25.88 12.81
CA ALA A 650 10.37 25.64 12.76
C ALA A 650 10.94 25.62 11.34
N GLU A 651 12.24 25.82 11.26
CA GLU A 651 13.04 25.70 10.03
C GLU A 651 14.17 24.67 10.18
N TYR A 652 14.70 24.15 9.08
CA TYR A 652 15.90 23.29 9.11
C TYR A 652 16.68 23.35 7.80
N GLY A 653 17.97 23.69 7.84
CA GLY A 653 18.84 23.60 6.65
C GLY A 653 18.38 24.46 5.46
N ASN A 654 17.63 25.53 5.70
CA ASN A 654 17.21 26.45 4.63
C ASN A 654 18.38 27.31 4.14
N SER A 655 18.31 27.72 2.87
CA SER A 655 19.35 28.53 2.22
C SER A 655 18.74 29.74 1.49
N GLY A 656 19.58 30.61 0.92
CA GLY A 656 19.15 31.81 0.19
C GLY A 656 19.01 33.06 1.07
N ALA A 657 18.77 34.22 0.44
CA ALA A 657 18.76 35.52 1.12
C ALA A 657 17.61 35.71 2.14
N GLY A 658 16.56 34.88 2.03
CA GLY A 658 15.46 34.80 3.00
C GLY A 658 15.77 33.93 4.20
N ALA A 659 16.77 33.03 4.11
CA ALA A 659 17.24 32.23 5.23
C ALA A 659 17.97 33.12 6.26
N GLY A 660 18.04 32.65 7.50
CA GLY A 660 18.63 33.42 8.60
C GLY A 660 19.05 32.51 9.74
N THR A 661 19.82 33.06 10.67
CA THR A 661 20.34 32.31 11.82
C THR A 661 19.23 32.01 12.83
N ALA A 662 19.41 30.93 13.59
CA ALA A 662 18.53 30.58 14.69
C ALA A 662 18.38 31.73 15.69
N SER A 663 17.14 31.98 16.13
CA SER A 663 16.83 32.92 17.21
C SER A 663 15.51 32.55 17.87
N SER A 664 15.13 33.23 18.95
CA SER A 664 13.81 33.05 19.59
C SER A 664 12.65 33.37 18.65
N ASP A 665 12.86 34.23 17.65
CA ASP A 665 11.85 34.58 16.65
C ASP A 665 12.01 33.81 15.33
N ARG A 666 12.98 32.88 15.29
CA ARG A 666 13.30 32.04 14.15
C ARG A 666 13.85 30.68 14.61
N PRO A 667 13.00 29.84 15.23
CA PRO A 667 13.41 28.52 15.71
C PRO A 667 13.91 27.63 14.57
N GLN A 668 15.03 26.96 14.81
CA GLN A 668 15.60 25.95 13.91
C GLN A 668 15.55 24.60 14.61
N LEU A 669 15.21 23.55 13.88
CA LEU A 669 15.37 22.18 14.36
C LEU A 669 16.87 21.86 14.46
N THR A 670 17.22 21.07 15.47
CA THR A 670 18.50 20.37 15.51
C THR A 670 18.50 19.19 14.54
N ASP A 671 19.68 18.67 14.18
CA ASP A 671 19.82 17.49 13.31
C ASP A 671 19.03 16.29 13.84
N ALA A 672 19.07 16.06 15.17
CA ALA A 672 18.33 14.99 15.82
C ALA A 672 16.80 15.17 15.71
N GLN A 673 16.30 16.40 15.84
CA GLN A 673 14.87 16.69 15.64
C GLN A 673 14.47 16.57 14.17
N ALA A 674 15.35 16.95 13.24
CA ALA A 674 15.11 16.90 11.81
C ALA A 674 15.07 15.46 11.27
N ALA A 675 15.75 14.51 11.92
CA ALA A 675 15.76 13.09 11.54
C ALA A 675 14.36 12.43 11.61
N GLY A 676 13.45 12.92 12.45
CA GLY A 676 12.05 12.44 12.55
C GLY A 676 11.02 13.36 11.87
N GLN A 677 11.49 14.18 10.93
CA GLN A 677 10.70 15.16 10.17
C GLN A 677 10.97 15.04 8.67
N GLU A 678 11.41 13.88 8.19
CA GLU A 678 11.59 13.61 6.77
C GLU A 678 10.25 13.40 6.07
N VAL A 679 10.25 13.47 4.74
CA VAL A 679 9.03 13.25 3.94
C VAL A 679 8.36 11.93 4.31
N ALA A 680 9.13 10.86 4.49
CA ALA A 680 8.62 9.54 4.87
C ALA A 680 7.91 9.56 6.24
N ASP A 681 8.45 10.27 7.25
CA ASP A 681 7.84 10.36 8.59
C ASP A 681 6.47 11.04 8.57
N TRP A 682 6.27 11.97 7.64
CA TRP A 682 5.01 12.70 7.48
C TRP A 682 3.97 11.90 6.70
N LEU A 683 4.41 11.08 5.74
CA LEU A 683 3.51 10.22 4.97
C LEU A 683 3.14 8.92 5.72
N GLY A 684 4.00 8.49 6.65
CA GLY A 684 3.80 7.30 7.47
C GLY A 684 3.82 6.03 6.62
N ASP A 685 2.76 5.23 6.69
CA ASP A 685 2.60 3.97 5.94
C ASP A 685 2.19 4.16 4.47
N TRP A 686 2.04 5.40 4.00
CA TRP A 686 1.61 5.69 2.65
C TRP A 686 2.78 6.00 1.73
N THR A 687 2.93 5.17 0.69
CA THR A 687 3.85 5.42 -0.43
C THR A 687 3.06 5.90 -1.66
N PRO A 688 3.09 7.19 -2.00
CA PRO A 688 2.36 7.72 -3.16
C PRO A 688 2.92 7.15 -4.47
N THR A 689 2.06 6.49 -5.25
CA THR A 689 2.41 5.97 -6.58
C THR A 689 1.62 6.68 -7.67
N SER A 690 2.31 7.17 -8.68
CA SER A 690 1.70 7.93 -9.77
C SER A 690 0.99 7.01 -10.77
N SER A 691 -0.22 7.36 -11.20
CA SER A 691 -1.00 6.58 -12.18
C SER A 691 -0.93 7.04 -13.62
#